data_AF-A0AA44QAR8-F1
#
_entry.id   AF-A0AA44QAR8-F1
#
_cell.length_a   1.000
_cell.length_b   1.000
_cell.length_c   1.000
_cell.angle_alpha   90.00
_cell.angle_beta   90.00
_cell.angle_gamma   90.00
#
_symmetry.space_group_name_H-M   'P 1'
#
loop_
_entity.id
_entity.type
_entity.pdbx_description
1 polymer ?
#
loop_
_entity_poly.entity_id
_entity_poly.type
_entity_poly.pdbx_seq_one_letter_code
_entity_poly.pdbx_strand_id
1 'polypeptide(L)'
;MLKKTVVAVLALGYVLSPMQALAETENEQLPLEQKTSTEQQESSKQGNQLLPEQEKKEQESGTGQQESSKQQDPKEIQKDVTSQPEGTTDVKIEERLGTSEIKTYQTNVTTVQTAPKVQGGWVNKDNKWYYIQPDGTRKTGWLQEGTTWYYLQKDGAMKTGWLQENGTWYYLESNGAMKTGWLQEGTTWYYMQSNGAMKTGWLQEGTTWYYMQSNGAMKTGWLQEGTTWYYLQGSGAMKTGWLQLGDKKYYLESNGAMKTGWLQLGGKKYYFESSGAMKTGWLQEGSTWYYLESNGAAKVGWLHLGDKKYYLESNGAMKTGWLQLEGKKYYFESSGAMKTGWLQEGSTWYYLESNGAAKVGWLQLGDKKYYLESNGAMKTGWLQLGDKKYYFDSNGAMKTGWLQLGDKKYYLESNGAAKIGWLQLGDKKYYFDSNGAMKTGWLQLGGKKYYFDSNGVMKTGWLQLGDKKYYLESDGAAKVGWLQVGTTWYYFQSTGEMKTGWLQEGATWYYLDSNGVMKTGWLQLGDKKYYLESNGAMKTGWLQVGTAWYYFQGNGEMKTGWLQVGTTWYYFQGNGAMKTGWLEENGKVYYFDTNGTWIENPVIFGKTIIVDPGHGGYDSGTLYENIYEKTIALQVGLKLKSLYAQSGANVVMTRATDIFIPLEDRVRISNENKADIFVSVHVNSADATAAEGIETLYNSQHLKSKEALNLATAVQNALIKNTGAKDRRVKDRPDLRVLKADNIAPPILVETGFLTNSNERVKLTADKYQNVLAQSVFEGTLQYFSN
;
A
#
# COMPACT_ATOMS: atom_id res chain seq x y z
N MET A 1 -23.13 54.85 -14.94
CA MET A 1 -23.18 54.61 -13.48
C MET A 1 -21.88 53.90 -13.11
N LEU A 2 -20.86 54.56 -12.54
CA LEU A 2 -20.63 54.71 -11.07
C LEU A 2 -20.88 53.39 -10.34
N LYS A 3 -19.94 52.68 -9.70
CA LYS A 3 -18.67 52.99 -8.99
C LYS A 3 -17.74 51.76 -9.08
N LYS A 4 -16.48 51.93 -9.50
CA LYS A 4 -15.24 52.11 -8.70
C LYS A 4 -14.80 50.89 -7.86
N THR A 5 -13.74 50.16 -8.25
CA THR A 5 -12.27 50.35 -7.97
C THR A 5 -11.89 49.74 -6.59
N VAL A 6 -10.90 48.83 -6.43
CA VAL A 6 -9.43 49.09 -6.31
C VAL A 6 -8.73 47.76 -5.94
N VAL A 7 -7.79 47.24 -6.76
CA VAL A 7 -6.29 47.14 -6.56
C VAL A 7 -5.87 45.83 -5.86
N ALA A 8 -4.75 45.12 -6.10
CA ALA A 8 -3.43 45.32 -6.76
C ALA A 8 -2.95 43.94 -7.30
N VAL A 9 -2.28 43.80 -8.46
CA VAL A 9 -0.87 44.11 -8.83
C VAL A 9 0.16 43.06 -8.38
N LEU A 10 0.66 42.33 -9.40
CA LEU A 10 2.03 41.86 -9.72
C LEU A 10 2.93 41.21 -8.64
N ALA A 11 3.54 40.05 -8.97
CA ALA A 11 4.95 39.96 -9.44
C ALA A 11 5.63 38.60 -9.16
N LEU A 12 6.31 38.08 -10.20
CA LEU A 12 7.58 37.31 -10.25
C LEU A 12 7.73 35.98 -9.45
N GLY A 13 8.47 34.97 -9.93
CA GLY A 13 9.42 34.94 -11.04
C GLY A 13 9.95 33.53 -11.34
N TYR A 14 10.52 33.41 -12.54
CA TYR A 14 11.36 32.32 -13.01
C TYR A 14 12.75 32.39 -12.37
N VAL A 15 13.32 31.23 -12.01
CA VAL A 15 14.77 31.04 -11.89
C VAL A 15 15.14 29.67 -12.46
N LEU A 16 16.07 29.69 -13.42
CA LEU A 16 16.81 28.55 -13.97
C LEU A 16 18.02 28.23 -13.07
N SER A 17 18.26 26.92 -12.83
CA SER A 17 19.53 26.14 -12.79
C SER A 17 20.87 26.80 -12.37
N PRO A 18 21.82 26.09 -11.70
CA PRO A 18 22.44 24.87 -12.26
C PRO A 18 22.92 23.75 -11.29
N MET A 19 22.89 22.52 -11.83
CA MET A 19 23.98 21.54 -11.93
C MET A 19 24.95 21.36 -10.74
N GLN A 20 24.97 20.14 -10.17
CA GLN A 20 26.22 19.48 -9.81
C GLN A 20 26.06 17.96 -9.82
N ALA A 21 26.83 17.35 -10.73
CA ALA A 21 27.07 15.92 -10.83
C ALA A 21 28.14 15.50 -9.82
N LEU A 22 27.95 14.36 -9.18
CA LEU A 22 29.03 13.56 -8.61
C LEU A 22 28.76 12.10 -9.00
N ALA A 23 29.59 11.60 -9.90
CA ALA A 23 29.83 10.20 -10.14
C ALA A 23 31.11 9.82 -9.40
N GLU A 24 31.13 8.66 -8.76
CA GLU A 24 32.27 7.74 -8.58
C GLU A 24 31.77 6.61 -7.65
N THR A 25 31.46 5.45 -8.24
CA THR A 25 32.28 4.22 -8.20
C THR A 25 32.43 3.63 -6.81
N GLU A 26 31.80 2.47 -6.58
CA GLU A 26 32.54 1.33 -6.06
C GLU A 26 31.83 0.02 -6.42
N ASN A 27 32.69 -0.92 -6.77
CA ASN A 27 32.46 -2.17 -7.47
C ASN A 27 32.83 -3.24 -6.46
N GLU A 28 31.87 -3.96 -5.88
CA GLU A 28 32.18 -5.11 -5.03
C GLU A 28 31.39 -6.34 -5.49
N GLN A 29 32.18 -7.28 -5.97
CA GLN A 29 31.81 -8.61 -6.41
C GLN A 29 31.33 -9.44 -5.23
N LEU A 30 30.16 -10.06 -5.40
CA LEU A 30 29.74 -11.23 -4.64
C LEU A 30 30.50 -12.48 -5.13
N PRO A 31 30.93 -13.39 -4.24
CA PRO A 31 31.12 -14.78 -4.61
C PRO A 31 29.79 -15.54 -4.45
N LEU A 32 29.50 -16.36 -5.45
CA LEU A 32 28.52 -17.44 -5.41
C LEU A 32 28.91 -18.48 -4.35
N GLU A 33 27.94 -18.98 -3.60
CA GLU A 33 27.99 -20.35 -3.10
C GLU A 33 26.67 -21.09 -3.35
N GLN A 34 26.86 -22.37 -3.65
CA GLN A 34 25.94 -23.28 -4.28
C GLN A 34 24.92 -23.87 -3.30
N LYS A 35 23.80 -24.28 -3.91
CA LYS A 35 22.79 -25.18 -3.33
C LYS A 35 23.42 -26.47 -2.79
N THR A 36 22.95 -26.89 -1.63
CA THR A 36 22.72 -28.31 -1.34
C THR A 36 21.39 -28.49 -0.62
N SER A 37 20.54 -29.25 -1.29
CA SER A 37 19.29 -29.85 -0.84
C SER A 37 19.53 -31.05 0.07
N THR A 38 18.74 -31.18 1.14
CA THR A 38 18.39 -32.50 1.66
C THR A 38 17.02 -32.41 2.34
N GLU A 39 16.03 -33.06 1.73
CA GLU A 39 14.82 -33.53 2.37
C GLU A 39 15.17 -34.72 3.26
N GLN A 40 14.52 -34.84 4.43
CA GLN A 40 14.15 -36.14 4.98
C GLN A 40 12.89 -36.00 5.82
N GLN A 41 11.89 -36.80 5.43
CA GLN A 41 10.68 -37.14 6.18
C GLN A 41 11.03 -38.15 7.29
N GLU A 42 10.27 -38.10 8.39
CA GLU A 42 9.45 -39.19 8.97
C GLU A 42 9.18 -38.90 10.45
N SER A 43 7.90 -38.76 10.83
CA SER A 43 7.06 -39.79 11.49
C SER A 43 7.42 -39.97 12.98
N SER A 44 6.57 -39.47 13.88
CA SER A 44 5.49 -40.22 14.54
C SER A 44 5.96 -41.09 15.71
N LYS A 45 5.51 -40.73 16.92
CA LYS A 45 4.98 -41.67 17.93
C LYS A 45 4.25 -40.93 19.03
N GLN A 46 2.96 -41.27 19.14
CA GLN A 46 2.07 -41.01 20.27
C GLN A 46 2.44 -41.88 21.48
N GLY A 47 1.92 -41.48 22.65
CA GLY A 47 1.18 -42.43 23.49
C GLY A 47 1.61 -42.56 24.94
N ASN A 48 0.98 -41.79 25.84
CA ASN A 48 0.01 -42.27 26.84
C ASN A 48 -0.26 -41.14 27.85
N GLN A 49 -1.47 -40.56 27.86
CA GLN A 49 -2.67 -41.03 28.57
C GLN A 49 -2.45 -41.18 30.09
N LEU A 50 -3.16 -40.36 30.88
CA LEU A 50 -4.26 -40.80 31.75
C LEU A 50 -4.89 -39.58 32.47
N LEU A 51 -6.12 -39.25 32.05
CA LEU A 51 -7.21 -38.67 32.85
C LEU A 51 -7.80 -39.80 33.76
N PRO A 52 -8.83 -39.64 34.64
CA PRO A 52 -9.80 -38.53 34.74
C PRO A 52 -10.31 -38.16 36.17
N GLU A 53 -11.21 -37.15 36.20
CA GLU A 53 -12.40 -36.98 37.09
C GLU A 53 -12.17 -36.61 38.57
N GLN A 54 -13.02 -35.85 39.28
CA GLN A 54 -14.38 -35.29 39.10
C GLN A 54 -14.50 -34.13 40.12
N GLU A 55 -15.05 -32.96 39.79
CA GLU A 55 -16.45 -32.54 40.13
C GLU A 55 -16.89 -32.93 41.55
N LYS A 56 -17.54 -32.13 42.40
CA LYS A 56 -18.42 -30.94 42.34
C LYS A 56 -18.76 -30.72 43.85
N LYS A 57 -19.19 -29.59 44.41
CA LYS A 57 -20.42 -28.83 44.15
C LYS A 57 -20.66 -27.91 45.36
N GLU A 58 -21.23 -26.72 45.07
CA GLU A 58 -22.29 -26.01 45.84
C GLU A 58 -21.99 -25.55 47.28
N GLN A 59 -22.38 -24.37 47.76
CA GLN A 59 -23.47 -23.41 47.47
C GLN A 59 -23.03 -22.06 48.10
N GLU A 60 -23.05 -20.92 47.42
CA GLU A 60 -24.18 -20.02 47.11
C GLU A 60 -24.73 -19.13 48.24
N SER A 61 -24.95 -17.88 47.83
CA SER A 61 -25.75 -16.80 48.44
C SER A 61 -25.12 -16.06 49.63
N GLY A 62 -25.20 -14.73 49.75
CA GLY A 62 -25.85 -13.73 48.90
C GLY A 62 -25.79 -12.35 49.59
N THR A 63 -25.78 -11.32 48.74
CA THR A 63 -26.40 -9.99 48.90
C THR A 63 -25.98 -9.03 50.04
N GLY A 64 -25.51 -7.84 49.61
CA GLY A 64 -26.21 -6.58 49.91
C GLY A 64 -25.61 -5.64 50.97
N GLN A 65 -25.13 -4.46 50.50
CA GLN A 65 -25.38 -3.07 50.97
C GLN A 65 -25.44 -2.76 52.49
N GLN A 66 -25.10 -1.59 53.04
CA GLN A 66 -24.45 -0.31 52.71
C GLN A 66 -24.52 0.48 54.05
N GLU A 67 -23.70 1.53 54.20
CA GLU A 67 -23.86 2.68 55.13
C GLU A 67 -23.43 2.65 56.63
N SER A 68 -22.47 3.55 56.91
CA SER A 68 -22.36 4.62 57.95
C SER A 68 -23.17 4.46 59.27
N SER A 69 -22.57 4.46 60.47
CA SER A 69 -21.84 5.51 61.23
C SER A 69 -22.67 6.10 62.39
N LYS A 70 -22.07 6.06 63.60
CA LYS A 70 -22.28 6.93 64.79
C LYS A 70 -23.69 6.90 65.42
N GLN A 71 -23.87 7.05 66.73
CA GLN A 71 -23.66 8.26 67.55
C GLN A 71 -24.09 7.85 68.99
N GLN A 72 -23.54 8.35 70.10
CA GLN A 72 -23.89 9.64 70.67
C GLN A 72 -23.03 9.96 71.92
N ASP A 73 -22.47 11.17 71.86
CA ASP A 73 -22.13 12.14 72.93
C ASP A 73 -23.39 12.49 73.77
N PRO A 74 -23.35 13.28 74.90
CA PRO A 74 -22.76 14.63 74.86
C PRO A 74 -22.37 15.38 76.17
N LYS A 75 -21.85 16.61 75.96
CA LYS A 75 -21.96 17.87 76.76
C LYS A 75 -21.07 18.04 78.00
N GLU A 76 -20.59 19.20 78.44
CA GLU A 76 -20.63 20.64 78.06
C GLU A 76 -19.54 21.32 78.97
N ILE A 77 -18.60 22.11 78.46
CA ILE A 77 -18.48 23.59 78.57
C ILE A 77 -18.06 24.20 79.96
N GLN A 78 -16.91 24.91 79.91
CA GLN A 78 -16.43 26.15 80.60
C GLN A 78 -15.85 26.22 82.04
N LYS A 79 -14.67 26.90 82.08
CA LYS A 79 -14.17 28.03 82.93
C LYS A 79 -14.53 28.02 84.43
N ASP A 80 -13.67 28.37 85.39
CA ASP A 80 -12.61 29.37 85.46
C ASP A 80 -11.78 29.15 86.75
N VAL A 81 -10.52 29.58 86.72
CA VAL A 81 -9.78 30.38 87.75
C VAL A 81 -9.85 30.00 89.25
N THR A 82 -8.66 29.66 89.79
CA THR A 82 -8.10 29.88 91.17
C THR A 82 -8.90 29.34 92.36
N SER A 83 -8.37 29.04 93.55
CA SER A 83 -7.14 29.35 94.27
C SER A 83 -6.94 28.24 95.33
N GLN A 84 -5.72 28.15 95.85
CA GLN A 84 -5.36 27.56 97.15
C GLN A 84 -6.41 27.80 98.26
N PRO A 85 -6.55 26.91 99.26
CA PRO A 85 -5.54 26.82 100.33
C PRO A 85 -5.31 25.43 100.97
N GLU A 86 -4.22 25.41 101.75
CA GLU A 86 -4.05 24.80 103.09
C GLU A 86 -4.84 23.51 103.37
N GLY A 87 -4.16 22.38 103.61
CA GLY A 87 -3.40 22.15 104.83
C GLY A 87 -4.26 21.32 105.78
N THR A 88 -3.70 20.27 106.38
CA THR A 88 -4.02 19.86 107.74
C THR A 88 -3.03 18.83 108.21
N THR A 89 -2.58 19.12 109.42
CA THR A 89 -1.45 18.61 110.16
C THR A 89 -1.79 17.36 110.95
N ASP A 90 -0.72 16.62 111.25
CA ASP A 90 -0.57 15.73 112.39
C ASP A 90 -1.25 16.25 113.66
N VAL A 91 -1.89 15.32 114.38
CA VAL A 91 -2.27 15.51 115.77
C VAL A 91 -1.58 14.45 116.62
N LYS A 92 -0.81 14.97 117.58
CA LYS A 92 -0.28 14.32 118.77
C LYS A 92 -1.35 13.50 119.50
N ILE A 93 -0.94 12.34 120.00
CA ILE A 93 -1.69 11.64 121.04
C ILE A 93 -1.22 12.17 122.40
N GLU A 94 -2.14 12.74 123.16
CA GLU A 94 -2.16 12.70 124.63
C GLU A 94 -3.62 12.80 125.06
N GLU A 95 -4.08 11.90 125.94
CA GLU A 95 -4.87 12.35 127.07
C GLU A 95 -4.90 11.34 128.23
N ARG A 96 -4.86 11.91 129.43
CA ARG A 96 -4.88 11.32 130.77
C ARG A 96 -6.15 10.53 131.07
N LEU A 97 -6.02 9.61 132.03
CA LEU A 97 -6.88 9.31 133.20
C LEU A 97 -6.11 8.19 133.96
N GLY A 98 -5.89 8.12 135.26
CA GLY A 98 -6.57 8.66 136.44
C GLY A 98 -6.60 7.53 137.48
N THR A 99 -5.70 7.59 138.47
CA THR A 99 -5.78 6.98 139.82
C THR A 99 -6.33 5.56 140.01
N SER A 100 -5.53 4.63 140.54
CA SER A 100 -5.62 4.15 141.94
C SER A 100 -4.89 2.82 142.14
N GLU A 101 -4.06 2.82 143.18
CA GLU A 101 -3.58 1.67 143.98
C GLU A 101 -2.76 0.57 143.30
N ILE A 102 -1.44 0.61 143.57
CA ILE A 102 -0.76 -0.58 144.09
C ILE A 102 -0.22 -0.23 145.48
N LYS A 103 -0.94 -0.72 146.49
CA LYS A 103 -0.38 -1.27 147.75
C LYS A 103 0.82 -2.16 147.36
N THR A 104 2.06 -1.91 147.76
CA THR A 104 2.51 -1.99 149.16
C THR A 104 4.02 -1.66 149.27
N TYR A 105 4.46 -1.02 150.37
CA TYR A 105 5.85 -0.80 150.85
C TYR A 105 6.76 0.06 149.92
N GLN A 106 7.67 0.96 150.34
CA GLN A 106 8.45 1.16 151.58
C GLN A 106 9.05 -0.13 152.15
N THR A 107 10.06 -0.66 151.48
CA THR A 107 11.24 -1.26 152.13
C THR A 107 12.46 -0.69 151.40
N ASN A 108 13.06 0.35 151.96
CA ASN A 108 14.26 0.26 152.78
C ASN A 108 15.55 0.19 151.96
N VAL A 109 16.38 1.21 152.16
CA VAL A 109 17.83 1.05 152.32
C VAL A 109 18.09 -0.25 153.08
N THR A 110 18.90 -1.13 152.51
CA THR A 110 19.75 -2.00 153.32
C THR A 110 21.01 -2.19 152.47
N THR A 111 22.07 -1.41 152.72
CA THR A 111 23.36 -1.83 153.35
C THR A 111 23.75 -3.24 152.95
N VAL A 112 23.75 -4.21 153.83
CA VAL A 112 23.31 -5.57 153.50
C VAL A 112 22.52 -5.68 152.15
N GLN A 113 22.87 -6.44 151.11
CA GLN A 113 24.14 -6.71 150.42
C GLN A 113 23.82 -7.43 149.08
N THR A 114 24.50 -7.11 147.97
CA THR A 114 25.40 -8.03 147.22
C THR A 114 25.74 -7.54 145.79
N ALA A 115 27.05 -7.65 145.48
CA ALA A 115 27.70 -8.03 144.22
C ALA A 115 27.61 -7.13 142.97
N PRO A 116 28.68 -7.07 142.14
CA PRO A 116 29.09 -5.86 141.43
C PRO A 116 28.34 -5.61 140.12
N LYS A 117 28.07 -4.32 139.86
CA LYS A 117 27.69 -3.77 138.54
C LYS A 117 28.65 -4.28 137.46
N VAL A 118 28.11 -5.08 136.54
CA VAL A 118 28.82 -5.45 135.32
C VAL A 118 28.74 -4.26 134.38
N GLN A 119 29.89 -3.73 133.97
CA GLN A 119 30.02 -2.69 132.94
C GLN A 119 29.37 -3.24 131.66
N GLY A 120 28.23 -2.66 131.27
CA GLY A 120 27.48 -3.11 130.10
C GLY A 120 28.28 -2.94 128.82
N GLY A 121 28.15 -3.89 127.90
CA GLY A 121 28.92 -3.95 126.66
C GLY A 121 28.94 -5.35 126.05
N TRP A 122 29.71 -5.49 124.96
CA TRP A 122 29.89 -6.76 124.27
C TRP A 122 30.73 -7.75 125.07
N VAL A 123 30.22 -8.97 125.25
CA VAL A 123 30.91 -10.08 125.92
C VAL A 123 30.91 -11.30 125.00
N ASN A 124 32.09 -11.82 124.68
CA ASN A 124 32.24 -13.10 123.97
C ASN A 124 32.28 -14.24 124.98
N LYS A 125 31.39 -15.21 124.83
CA LYS A 125 31.39 -16.43 125.63
C LYS A 125 31.11 -17.63 124.72
N ASP A 126 31.98 -18.64 124.78
CA ASP A 126 31.89 -19.86 123.98
C ASP A 126 31.74 -19.59 122.48
N ASN A 127 32.52 -18.62 121.99
CA ASN A 127 32.54 -18.17 120.59
C ASN A 127 31.22 -17.55 120.08
N LYS A 128 30.35 -17.11 121.01
CA LYS A 128 29.14 -16.33 120.72
C LYS A 128 29.23 -14.98 121.42
N TRP A 129 28.87 -13.92 120.71
CA TRP A 129 28.83 -12.57 121.25
C TRP A 129 27.47 -12.27 121.87
N TYR A 130 27.46 -11.61 123.03
CA TYR A 130 26.27 -11.14 123.75
C TYR A 130 26.46 -9.67 124.10
N TYR A 131 25.39 -8.87 124.11
CA TYR A 131 25.45 -7.51 124.66
C TYR A 131 24.78 -7.50 126.04
N ILE A 132 25.57 -7.23 127.08
CA ILE A 132 25.08 -7.13 128.45
C ILE A 132 24.66 -5.68 128.70
N GLN A 133 23.39 -5.47 129.00
CA GLN A 133 22.84 -4.17 129.36
C GLN A 133 23.39 -3.72 130.73
N PRO A 134 23.38 -2.42 131.05
CA PRO A 134 23.89 -1.92 132.35
C PRO A 134 23.21 -2.52 133.59
N ASP A 135 22.02 -3.11 133.43
CA ASP A 135 21.27 -3.83 134.46
C ASP A 135 21.67 -5.31 134.60
N GLY A 136 22.68 -5.77 133.84
CA GLY A 136 23.20 -7.14 133.85
C GLY A 136 22.41 -8.12 132.96
N THR A 137 21.31 -7.70 132.34
CA THR A 137 20.52 -8.55 131.45
C THR A 137 21.09 -8.59 130.03
N ARG A 138 20.79 -9.65 129.26
CA ARG A 138 21.18 -9.73 127.85
C ARG A 138 20.21 -8.92 126.99
N LYS A 139 20.71 -8.06 126.11
CA LYS A 139 19.90 -7.43 125.07
C LYS A 139 19.40 -8.50 124.09
N THR A 140 18.14 -8.40 123.70
CA THR A 140 17.53 -9.19 122.61
C THR A 140 16.92 -8.26 121.57
N GLY A 141 16.75 -8.72 120.32
CA GLY A 141 16.31 -7.93 119.18
C GLY A 141 17.38 -6.96 118.65
N TRP A 142 16.95 -5.95 117.91
CA TRP A 142 17.83 -4.92 117.33
C TRP A 142 18.52 -4.08 118.42
N LEU A 143 19.81 -3.83 118.23
CA LEU A 143 20.68 -2.98 119.05
C LEU A 143 21.42 -2.01 118.12
N GLN A 144 21.31 -0.71 118.36
CA GLN A 144 22.11 0.29 117.66
C GLN A 144 23.28 0.72 118.56
N GLU A 145 24.50 0.60 118.05
CA GLU A 145 25.71 1.08 118.72
C GLU A 145 26.44 2.05 117.77
N GLY A 146 26.47 3.32 118.16
CA GLY A 146 26.86 4.40 117.26
C GLY A 146 25.95 4.47 116.03
N THR A 147 26.53 4.36 114.83
CA THR A 147 25.78 4.31 113.57
C THR A 147 25.50 2.88 113.08
N THR A 148 25.98 1.87 113.79
CA THR A 148 25.91 0.45 113.36
C THR A 148 24.79 -0.27 114.08
N TRP A 149 24.01 -1.07 113.36
CA TRP A 149 22.96 -1.91 113.92
C TRP A 149 23.44 -3.35 114.05
N TYR A 150 23.01 -4.03 115.11
CA TYR A 150 23.27 -5.43 115.41
C TYR A 150 21.94 -6.10 115.78
N TYR A 151 21.86 -7.43 115.68
CA TYR A 151 20.68 -8.18 116.13
C TYR A 151 21.06 -9.28 117.11
N LEU A 152 20.40 -9.31 118.27
CA LEU A 152 20.59 -10.31 119.30
C LEU A 152 19.38 -11.25 119.30
N GLN A 153 19.60 -12.55 119.14
CA GLN A 153 18.54 -13.56 119.11
C GLN A 153 17.80 -13.64 120.46
N LYS A 154 16.71 -14.41 120.53
CA LYS A 154 15.91 -14.58 121.76
C LYS A 154 16.71 -15.10 122.96
N ASP A 155 17.79 -15.85 122.71
CA ASP A 155 18.73 -16.35 123.74
C ASP A 155 19.84 -15.33 124.11
N GLY A 156 19.81 -14.15 123.48
CA GLY A 156 20.76 -13.05 123.62
C GLY A 156 21.99 -13.16 122.71
N ALA A 157 22.16 -14.24 121.94
CA ALA A 157 23.34 -14.42 121.08
C ALA A 157 23.25 -13.55 119.82
N MET A 158 24.34 -12.85 119.50
CA MET A 158 24.46 -12.02 118.31
C MET A 158 24.30 -12.86 117.04
N LYS A 159 23.39 -12.41 116.16
CA LYS A 159 23.13 -13.04 114.86
C LYS A 159 24.14 -12.50 113.84
N THR A 160 24.68 -13.42 113.05
CA THR A 160 25.42 -13.13 111.80
C THR A 160 24.73 -13.83 110.63
N GLY A 161 24.98 -13.39 109.41
CA GLY A 161 24.31 -13.83 108.17
C GLY A 161 22.87 -13.31 108.04
N TRP A 162 22.08 -13.98 107.19
CA TRP A 162 20.69 -13.62 106.93
C TRP A 162 19.78 -13.73 108.17
N LEU A 163 18.92 -12.73 108.36
CA LEU A 163 17.89 -12.64 109.37
C LEU A 163 16.57 -12.26 108.71
N GLN A 164 15.50 -13.02 108.96
CA GLN A 164 14.15 -12.62 108.59
C GLN A 164 13.40 -12.16 109.84
N GLU A 165 13.00 -10.89 109.87
CA GLU A 165 12.26 -10.27 110.97
C GLU A 165 10.95 -9.70 110.42
N ASN A 166 9.81 -10.17 110.92
CA ASN A 166 8.46 -9.73 110.49
C ASN A 166 8.26 -9.73 108.97
N GLY A 167 8.80 -10.74 108.28
CA GLY A 167 8.71 -10.89 106.82
C GLY A 167 9.77 -10.13 106.01
N THR A 168 10.56 -9.25 106.63
CA THR A 168 11.64 -8.49 105.98
C THR A 168 12.98 -9.17 106.22
N TRP A 169 13.78 -9.31 105.16
CA TRP A 169 15.13 -9.87 105.25
C TRP A 169 16.17 -8.78 105.53
N TYR A 170 17.13 -9.10 106.39
CA TYR A 170 18.30 -8.30 106.76
C TYR A 170 19.54 -9.19 106.68
N TYR A 171 20.72 -8.59 106.53
CA TYR A 171 21.98 -9.32 106.58
C TYR A 171 22.91 -8.70 107.61
N LEU A 172 23.41 -9.54 108.51
CA LEU A 172 24.38 -9.15 109.54
C LEU A 172 25.74 -9.70 109.10
N GLU A 173 26.74 -8.86 108.94
CA GLU A 173 28.09 -9.25 108.54
C GLU A 173 28.73 -10.19 109.57
N SER A 174 29.92 -10.73 109.29
CA SER A 174 30.59 -11.69 110.18
C SER A 174 30.92 -11.12 111.56
N ASN A 175 31.04 -9.79 111.67
CA ASN A 175 31.19 -9.05 112.92
C ASN A 175 29.85 -8.66 113.59
N GLY A 176 28.72 -9.04 113.01
CA GLY A 176 27.36 -8.74 113.48
C GLY A 176 26.77 -7.42 113.00
N ALA A 177 27.54 -6.58 112.30
CA ALA A 177 27.07 -5.31 111.79
C ALA A 177 26.02 -5.49 110.68
N MET A 178 24.93 -4.73 110.72
CA MET A 178 23.88 -4.77 109.71
C MET A 178 24.38 -4.17 108.40
N LYS A 179 24.38 -4.97 107.34
CA LYS A 179 24.79 -4.55 106.01
C LYS A 179 23.78 -3.59 105.39
N THR A 180 24.29 -2.52 104.79
CA THR A 180 23.57 -1.65 103.85
C THR A 180 24.32 -1.61 102.50
N GLY A 181 23.64 -1.23 101.42
CA GLY A 181 24.15 -1.26 100.04
C GLY A 181 24.31 -2.67 99.46
N TRP A 182 25.11 -2.79 98.40
CA TRP A 182 25.38 -4.06 97.73
C TRP A 182 26.06 -5.09 98.65
N LEU A 183 25.59 -6.32 98.57
CA LEU A 183 26.08 -7.50 99.27
C LEU A 183 26.31 -8.61 98.24
N GLN A 184 27.51 -9.18 98.21
CA GLN A 184 27.79 -10.37 97.40
C GLN A 184 27.91 -11.59 98.32
N GLU A 185 27.05 -12.58 98.12
CA GLU A 185 27.12 -13.86 98.82
C GLU A 185 27.37 -14.98 97.78
N GLY A 186 28.56 -15.58 97.84
CA GLY A 186 29.04 -16.47 96.77
C GLY A 186 29.10 -15.74 95.42
N THR A 187 28.35 -16.22 94.43
CA THR A 187 28.23 -15.59 93.11
C THR A 187 27.00 -14.68 92.97
N THR A 188 26.17 -14.58 94.01
CA THR A 188 24.88 -13.89 93.95
C THR A 188 24.99 -12.51 94.61
N TRP A 189 24.45 -11.50 93.94
CA TRP A 189 24.37 -10.14 94.48
C TRP A 189 23.00 -9.87 95.07
N TYR A 190 22.99 -9.15 96.19
CA TYR A 190 21.82 -8.65 96.91
C TYR A 190 22.00 -7.16 97.17
N TYR A 191 20.91 -6.44 97.45
CA TYR A 191 20.99 -5.04 97.84
C TYR A 191 20.22 -4.82 99.14
N MET A 192 20.92 -4.30 100.14
CA MET A 192 20.34 -3.95 101.43
C MET A 192 20.08 -2.44 101.42
N GLN A 193 18.82 -2.04 101.59
CA GLN A 193 18.43 -0.63 101.63
C GLN A 193 19.10 0.10 102.81
N SER A 194 19.01 1.43 102.85
CA SER A 194 19.62 2.24 103.92
C SER A 194 19.13 1.89 105.33
N ASN A 195 17.91 1.35 105.46
CA ASN A 195 17.34 0.82 106.70
C ASN A 195 17.69 -0.66 106.96
N GLY A 196 18.55 -1.27 106.13
CA GLY A 196 18.97 -2.66 106.22
C GLY A 196 18.01 -3.68 105.61
N ALA A 197 16.83 -3.28 105.13
CA ALA A 197 15.88 -4.20 104.49
C ALA A 197 16.40 -4.65 103.12
N MET A 198 16.28 -5.94 102.81
CA MET A 198 16.65 -6.50 101.52
C MET A 198 15.70 -6.00 100.43
N LYS A 199 16.24 -5.41 99.37
CA LYS A 199 15.48 -4.89 98.24
C LYS A 199 15.00 -6.02 97.33
N THR A 200 13.73 -5.95 96.93
CA THR A 200 13.14 -6.75 95.84
C THR A 200 12.53 -5.82 94.78
N GLY A 201 12.40 -6.28 93.54
CA GLY A 201 11.96 -5.49 92.37
C GLY A 201 13.02 -4.50 91.85
N TRP A 202 12.59 -3.53 91.04
CA TRP A 202 13.47 -2.52 90.44
C TRP A 202 14.19 -1.65 91.47
N LEU A 203 15.49 -1.51 91.30
CA LEU A 203 16.38 -0.68 92.10
C LEU A 203 17.06 0.33 91.17
N GLN A 204 16.95 1.62 91.47
CA GLN A 204 17.72 2.66 90.79
C GLN A 204 18.88 3.09 91.69
N GLU A 205 20.10 2.96 91.21
CA GLU A 205 21.29 3.47 91.87
C GLU A 205 22.00 4.47 90.95
N GLY A 206 21.99 5.75 91.35
CA GLY A 206 22.36 6.85 90.47
C GLY A 206 21.45 6.90 89.24
N THR A 207 22.05 6.80 88.05
CA THR A 207 21.31 6.74 86.77
C THR A 207 21.08 5.30 86.26
N THR A 208 21.57 4.29 86.98
CA THR A 208 21.54 2.89 86.54
C THR A 208 20.42 2.13 87.23
N TRP A 209 19.67 1.35 86.46
CA TRP A 209 18.62 0.47 86.97
C TRP A 209 19.12 -0.96 87.10
N TYR A 210 18.69 -1.65 88.15
CA TYR A 210 18.93 -3.04 88.46
C TYR A 210 17.60 -3.69 88.82
N TYR A 211 17.52 -5.02 88.77
CA TYR A 211 16.34 -5.75 89.21
C TYR A 211 16.71 -6.80 90.25
N MET A 212 16.10 -6.71 91.43
CA MET A 212 16.24 -7.70 92.49
C MET A 212 15.06 -8.67 92.42
N GLN A 213 15.30 -9.96 92.25
CA GLN A 213 14.25 -10.98 92.21
C GLN A 213 13.48 -11.04 93.53
N SER A 214 12.36 -11.78 93.57
CA SER A 214 11.53 -11.92 94.77
C SER A 214 12.28 -12.53 95.97
N ASN A 215 13.33 -13.30 95.72
CA ASN A 215 14.24 -13.84 96.74
C ASN A 215 15.44 -12.91 97.06
N GLY A 216 15.45 -11.69 96.51
CA GLY A 216 16.50 -10.69 96.70
C GLY A 216 17.73 -10.83 95.79
N ALA A 217 17.86 -11.91 95.02
CA ALA A 217 18.99 -12.09 94.12
C ALA A 217 18.94 -11.12 92.93
N MET A 218 20.06 -10.49 92.59
CA MET A 218 20.15 -9.58 91.45
C MET A 218 20.00 -10.35 90.14
N LYS A 219 19.05 -9.92 89.29
CA LYS A 219 18.81 -10.54 87.99
C LYS A 219 19.84 -10.06 86.96
N THR A 220 20.37 -11.00 86.18
CA THR A 220 21.11 -10.75 84.94
C THR A 220 20.40 -11.44 83.76
N GLY A 221 20.67 -10.98 82.54
CA GLY A 221 20.02 -11.44 81.30
C GLY A 221 18.60 -10.88 81.12
N TRP A 222 17.78 -11.58 80.32
CA TRP A 222 16.40 -11.17 80.04
C TRP A 222 15.50 -11.22 81.28
N LEU A 223 14.67 -10.21 81.45
CA LEU A 223 13.64 -10.10 82.48
C LEU A 223 12.31 -9.78 81.78
N GLN A 224 11.26 -10.53 82.09
CA GLN A 224 9.90 -10.21 81.67
C GLN A 224 9.13 -9.68 82.88
N GLU A 225 8.61 -8.46 82.77
CA GLU A 225 7.72 -7.86 83.77
C GLU A 225 6.40 -7.49 83.10
N GLY A 226 5.32 -8.17 83.50
CA GLY A 226 4.05 -8.14 82.76
C GLY A 226 4.24 -8.63 81.32
N THR A 227 3.93 -7.78 80.35
CA THR A 227 4.13 -8.06 78.91
C THR A 227 5.44 -7.49 78.36
N THR A 228 6.20 -6.73 79.16
CA THR A 228 7.39 -6.00 78.71
C THR A 228 8.65 -6.78 79.04
N TRP A 229 9.57 -6.84 78.08
CA TRP A 229 10.89 -7.44 78.27
C TRP A 229 11.96 -6.38 78.50
N TYR A 230 12.91 -6.67 79.38
CA TYR A 230 14.08 -5.86 79.70
C TYR A 230 15.33 -6.74 79.65
N TYR A 231 16.50 -6.13 79.49
CA TYR A 231 17.76 -6.86 79.55
C TYR A 231 18.69 -6.27 80.60
N LEU A 232 19.10 -7.09 81.57
CA LEU A 232 20.07 -6.74 82.60
C LEU A 232 21.43 -7.30 82.18
N GLN A 233 22.44 -6.45 82.09
CA GLN A 233 23.79 -6.86 81.65
C GLN A 233 24.43 -7.80 82.68
N GLY A 234 25.63 -8.32 82.39
CA GLY A 234 26.37 -9.19 83.32
C GLY A 234 26.63 -8.52 84.69
N SER A 235 26.70 -7.19 84.73
CA SER A 235 26.80 -6.39 85.97
C SER A 235 25.45 -6.16 86.67
N GLY A 236 24.34 -6.65 86.13
CA GLY A 236 22.97 -6.34 86.59
C GLY A 236 22.40 -5.02 86.08
N ALA A 237 23.23 -4.15 85.49
CA ALA A 237 22.79 -2.87 84.94
C ALA A 237 21.84 -3.05 83.75
N MET A 238 20.67 -2.44 83.81
CA MET A 238 19.67 -2.45 82.74
C MET A 238 20.23 -1.80 81.46
N LYS A 239 20.10 -2.51 80.35
CA LYS A 239 20.54 -2.04 79.03
C LYS A 239 19.46 -1.17 78.38
N THR A 240 19.89 -0.06 77.79
CA THR A 240 19.11 0.74 76.84
C THR A 240 19.86 0.82 75.51
N GLY A 241 19.17 1.18 74.42
CA GLY A 241 19.68 1.21 73.06
C GLY A 241 19.94 -0.18 72.45
N TRP A 242 20.85 -0.24 71.47
CA TRP A 242 21.20 -1.47 70.77
C TRP A 242 21.84 -2.51 71.70
N LEU A 243 21.37 -3.74 71.58
CA LEU A 243 21.92 -4.93 72.25
C LEU A 243 22.17 -6.01 71.21
N GLN A 244 23.38 -6.57 71.20
CA GLN A 244 23.72 -7.71 70.35
C GLN A 244 24.01 -8.94 71.21
N LEU A 245 23.31 -10.03 70.93
CA LEU A 245 23.47 -11.33 71.59
C LEU A 245 23.68 -12.40 70.52
N GLY A 246 24.93 -12.84 70.36
CA GLY A 246 25.32 -13.67 69.22
C GLY A 246 25.03 -12.97 67.90
N ASP A 247 24.32 -13.66 67.00
CA ASP A 247 23.93 -13.14 65.67
C ASP A 247 22.66 -12.28 65.71
N LYS A 248 21.97 -12.20 66.85
CA LYS A 248 20.72 -11.45 66.98
C LYS A 248 20.97 -10.06 67.57
N LYS A 249 20.29 -9.07 67.01
CA LYS A 249 20.27 -7.69 67.50
C LYS A 249 18.89 -7.38 68.06
N TYR A 250 18.86 -6.62 69.14
CA TYR A 250 17.67 -6.16 69.86
C TYR A 250 17.81 -4.65 70.09
N TYR A 251 16.70 -3.98 70.34
CA TYR A 251 16.71 -2.58 70.76
C TYR A 251 15.90 -2.43 72.03
N LEU A 252 16.53 -1.87 73.06
CA LEU A 252 15.89 -1.52 74.32
C LEU A 252 15.63 -0.02 74.27
N GLU A 253 14.39 0.40 74.46
CA GLU A 253 14.01 1.81 74.45
C GLU A 253 14.65 2.55 75.65
N SER A 254 14.48 3.87 75.71
CA SER A 254 15.10 4.69 76.77
C SER A 254 14.66 4.31 78.18
N ASN A 255 13.46 3.72 78.32
CA ASN A 255 12.93 3.16 79.56
C ASN A 255 13.35 1.69 79.80
N GLY A 256 14.17 1.11 78.93
CA GLY A 256 14.65 -0.28 78.99
C GLY A 256 13.72 -1.32 78.36
N ALA A 257 12.52 -0.94 77.92
CA ALA A 257 11.58 -1.85 77.29
C ALA A 257 12.11 -2.35 75.94
N MET A 258 12.02 -3.65 75.70
CA MET A 258 12.44 -4.27 74.45
C MET A 258 11.46 -3.92 73.34
N LYS A 259 11.97 -3.34 72.25
CA LYS A 259 11.17 -2.97 71.10
C LYS A 259 10.73 -4.20 70.30
N THR A 260 9.45 -4.22 69.94
CA THR A 260 8.88 -5.10 68.90
C THR A 260 8.20 -4.24 67.83
N GLY A 261 8.02 -4.78 66.63
CA GLY A 261 7.49 -4.06 65.46
C GLY A 261 8.44 -2.99 64.91
N TRP A 262 7.88 -2.00 64.22
CA TRP A 262 8.65 -0.92 63.60
C TRP A 262 9.26 0.05 64.60
N LEU A 263 10.49 0.47 64.31
CA LEU A 263 11.24 1.49 65.03
C LEU A 263 11.91 2.43 64.03
N GLN A 264 11.81 3.74 64.23
CA GLN A 264 12.49 4.74 63.42
C GLN A 264 13.62 5.39 64.20
N LEU A 265 14.85 5.32 63.68
CA LEU A 265 16.07 5.91 64.27
C LEU A 265 16.92 6.57 63.19
N GLY A 266 17.27 7.84 63.40
CA GLY A 266 18.17 8.58 62.49
C GLY A 266 17.69 8.58 61.03
N GLY A 267 16.38 8.67 60.80
CA GLY A 267 15.76 8.64 59.47
C GLY A 267 15.63 7.24 58.83
N LYS A 268 16.12 6.18 59.48
CA LYS A 268 16.00 4.79 59.02
C LYS A 268 14.94 4.05 59.83
N LYS A 269 14.23 3.12 59.17
CA LYS A 269 13.26 2.23 59.83
C LYS A 269 13.87 0.85 60.02
N TYR A 270 13.61 0.24 61.16
CA TYR A 270 14.00 -1.11 61.53
C TYR A 270 12.76 -1.86 61.99
N TYR A 271 12.73 -3.17 61.80
CA TYR A 271 11.65 -4.02 62.29
C TYR A 271 12.18 -5.04 63.27
N PHE A 272 11.51 -5.18 64.41
CA PHE A 272 11.81 -6.18 65.42
C PHE A 272 10.66 -7.19 65.48
N GLU A 273 10.97 -8.47 65.39
CA GLU A 273 9.96 -9.53 65.47
C GLU A 273 9.32 -9.56 66.88
N SER A 274 8.29 -10.38 67.06
CA SER A 274 7.65 -10.56 68.38
C SER A 274 8.62 -11.05 69.47
N SER A 275 9.69 -11.74 69.06
CA SER A 275 10.81 -12.14 69.93
C SER A 275 11.76 -11.00 70.32
N GLY A 276 11.57 -9.81 69.74
CA GLY A 276 12.46 -8.65 69.85
C GLY A 276 13.71 -8.73 68.99
N ALA A 277 13.95 -9.84 68.27
CA ALA A 277 15.05 -9.94 67.34
C ALA A 277 14.82 -9.04 66.12
N MET A 278 15.83 -8.28 65.72
CA MET A 278 15.81 -7.42 64.55
C MET A 278 15.71 -8.27 63.27
N LYS A 279 14.71 -7.99 62.44
CA LYS A 279 14.51 -8.66 61.17
C LYS A 279 15.48 -8.13 60.11
N THR A 280 16.05 -9.04 59.33
CA THR A 280 16.75 -8.75 58.08
C THR A 280 16.12 -9.55 56.92
N GLY A 281 16.37 -9.14 55.68
CA GLY A 281 15.78 -9.71 54.47
C GLY A 281 14.32 -9.30 54.26
N TRP A 282 13.55 -10.12 53.54
CA TRP A 282 12.14 -9.85 53.27
C TRP A 282 11.28 -9.91 54.54
N LEU A 283 10.34 -8.97 54.65
CA LEU A 283 9.31 -8.88 55.67
C LEU A 283 7.97 -8.65 54.99
N GLN A 284 6.96 -9.44 55.34
CA GLN A 284 5.58 -9.21 54.95
C GLN A 284 4.80 -8.69 56.15
N GLU A 285 4.19 -7.52 56.01
CA GLU A 285 3.29 -6.95 57.01
C GLU A 285 1.94 -6.67 56.35
N GLY A 286 0.91 -7.41 56.76
CA GLY A 286 -0.37 -7.46 56.04
C GLY A 286 -0.18 -7.93 54.59
N SER A 287 -0.62 -7.13 53.62
CA SER A 287 -0.41 -7.38 52.19
C SER A 287 0.87 -6.76 51.61
N THR A 288 1.65 -6.04 52.42
CA THR A 288 2.77 -5.23 51.95
C THR A 288 4.09 -5.92 52.27
N TRP A 289 4.97 -5.99 51.27
CA TRP A 289 6.33 -6.50 51.43
C TRP A 289 7.33 -5.35 51.63
N TYR A 290 8.31 -5.58 52.48
CA TYR A 290 9.44 -4.70 52.75
C TYR A 290 10.73 -5.52 52.66
N TYR A 291 11.85 -4.86 52.40
CA TYR A 291 13.17 -5.50 52.49
C TYR A 291 14.03 -4.77 53.51
N LEU A 292 14.51 -5.50 54.52
CA LEU A 292 15.40 -5.00 55.55
C LEU A 292 16.83 -5.41 55.16
N GLU A 293 17.72 -4.44 54.98
CA GLU A 293 19.11 -4.71 54.63
C GLU A 293 19.84 -5.50 55.74
N SER A 294 21.07 -5.95 55.50
CA SER A 294 21.86 -6.70 56.50
C SER A 294 22.12 -5.91 57.78
N ASN A 295 22.11 -4.57 57.70
CA ASN A 295 22.18 -3.68 58.86
C ASN A 295 20.82 -3.47 59.57
N GLY A 296 19.74 -4.06 59.06
CA GLY A 296 18.37 -3.98 59.56
C GLY A 296 17.55 -2.80 59.05
N ALA A 297 18.16 -1.85 58.33
CA ALA A 297 17.45 -0.70 57.80
C ALA A 297 16.53 -1.10 56.63
N ALA A 298 15.32 -0.56 56.61
CA ALA A 298 14.39 -0.76 55.50
C ALA A 298 14.93 -0.11 54.22
N LYS A 299 15.02 -0.90 53.16
CA LYS A 299 15.46 -0.46 51.84
C LYS A 299 14.40 0.42 51.18
N VAL A 300 14.85 1.49 50.54
CA VAL A 300 14.07 2.31 49.60
C VAL A 300 14.78 2.38 48.26
N GLY A 301 14.04 2.60 47.19
CA GLY A 301 14.52 2.60 45.80
C GLY A 301 14.86 1.20 45.28
N TRP A 302 15.77 1.15 44.30
CA TRP A 302 16.19 -0.09 43.65
C TRP A 302 16.87 -1.07 44.61
N LEU A 303 16.46 -2.33 44.55
CA LEU A 303 17.05 -3.47 45.23
C LEU A 303 17.44 -4.53 44.21
N HIS A 304 18.67 -5.03 44.32
CA HIS A 304 19.23 -6.05 43.44
C HIS A 304 19.53 -7.29 44.27
N LEU A 305 18.91 -8.42 43.93
CA LEU A 305 19.10 -9.71 44.58
C LEU A 305 19.39 -10.77 43.52
N GLY A 306 20.67 -11.07 43.30
CA GLY A 306 21.11 -11.86 42.15
C GLY A 306 20.68 -11.20 40.85
N ASP A 307 20.06 -11.97 39.96
CA ASP A 307 19.56 -11.48 38.66
C ASP A 307 18.23 -10.74 38.76
N LYS A 308 17.58 -10.75 39.92
CA LYS A 308 16.27 -10.13 40.12
C LYS A 308 16.43 -8.70 40.65
N LYS A 309 15.65 -7.80 40.07
CA LYS A 309 15.54 -6.40 40.51
C LYS A 309 14.16 -6.15 41.10
N TYR A 310 14.11 -5.38 42.17
CA TYR A 310 12.91 -4.97 42.87
C TYR A 310 12.97 -3.46 43.08
N TYR A 311 11.82 -2.84 43.34
CA TYR A 311 11.77 -1.44 43.72
C TYR A 311 10.96 -1.28 45.00
N LEU A 312 11.56 -0.65 46.01
CA LEU A 312 10.91 -0.30 47.26
C LEU A 312 10.55 1.18 47.19
N GLU A 313 9.28 1.51 47.35
CA GLU A 313 8.81 2.89 47.32
C GLU A 313 9.38 3.70 48.50
N SER A 314 9.13 5.01 48.52
CA SER A 314 9.69 5.90 49.56
C SER A 314 9.26 5.55 50.99
N ASN A 315 8.12 4.88 51.14
CA ASN A 315 7.64 4.36 52.42
C ASN A 315 8.24 2.98 52.79
N GLY A 316 9.02 2.37 51.90
CA GLY A 316 9.64 1.04 52.00
C GLY A 316 8.82 -0.10 51.40
N ALA A 317 7.59 0.16 50.94
CA ALA A 317 6.72 -0.86 50.36
C ALA A 317 7.26 -1.34 49.01
N MET A 318 7.25 -2.65 48.79
CA MET A 318 7.67 -3.24 47.53
C MET A 318 6.64 -2.96 46.44
N LYS A 319 7.10 -2.42 45.32
CA LYS A 319 6.26 -2.11 44.18
C LYS A 319 5.87 -3.38 43.42
N THR A 320 4.60 -3.46 43.07
CA THR A 320 4.04 -4.38 42.06
C THR A 320 3.31 -3.58 40.98
N GLY A 321 3.14 -4.16 39.80
CA GLY A 321 2.56 -3.50 38.62
C GLY A 321 3.45 -2.39 38.04
N TRP A 322 2.81 -1.44 37.34
CA TRP A 322 3.50 -0.34 36.67
C TRP A 322 4.09 0.68 37.63
N LEU A 323 5.30 1.16 37.31
CA LEU A 323 6.01 2.25 37.97
C LEU A 323 6.61 3.17 36.92
N GLN A 324 6.48 4.48 37.09
CA GLN A 324 7.11 5.47 36.22
C GLN A 324 8.21 6.23 36.97
N LEU A 325 9.43 6.22 36.43
CA LEU A 325 10.60 6.91 36.97
C LEU A 325 11.30 7.66 35.83
N GLU A 326 11.55 8.96 36.01
CA GLU A 326 12.29 9.79 35.03
C GLU A 326 11.77 9.65 33.58
N GLY A 327 10.45 9.55 33.41
CA GLY A 327 9.81 9.38 32.11
C GLY A 327 9.83 7.96 31.52
N LYS A 328 10.48 7.00 32.19
CA LYS A 328 10.50 5.58 31.79
C LYS A 328 9.50 4.79 32.64
N LYS A 329 8.81 3.83 32.01
CA LYS A 329 7.90 2.91 32.70
C LYS A 329 8.56 1.56 32.91
N TYR A 330 8.35 0.98 34.08
CA TYR A 330 8.81 -0.34 34.49
C TYR A 330 7.61 -1.14 34.97
N TYR A 331 7.66 -2.46 34.82
CA TYR A 331 6.62 -3.34 35.35
C TYR A 331 7.22 -4.31 36.35
N PHE A 332 6.60 -4.44 37.51
CA PHE A 332 6.97 -5.38 38.55
C PHE A 332 5.87 -6.45 38.66
N GLU A 333 6.25 -7.72 38.59
CA GLU A 333 5.30 -8.82 38.73
C GLU A 333 4.68 -8.86 40.13
N SER A 334 3.70 -9.74 40.36
CA SER A 334 3.10 -9.92 41.69
C SER A 334 4.11 -10.34 42.76
N SER A 335 5.21 -10.98 42.35
CA SER A 335 6.37 -11.31 43.20
C SER A 335 7.25 -10.09 43.56
N GLY A 336 6.99 -8.94 42.95
CA GLY A 336 7.81 -7.73 43.01
C GLY A 336 9.06 -7.75 42.13
N ALA A 337 9.33 -8.86 41.44
CA ALA A 337 10.44 -8.90 40.49
C ALA A 337 10.13 -8.05 39.25
N MET A 338 11.10 -7.25 38.82
CA MET A 338 11.00 -6.43 37.63
C MET A 338 10.94 -7.32 36.38
N LYS A 339 9.92 -7.13 35.55
CA LYS A 339 9.74 -7.85 34.31
C LYS A 339 10.66 -7.29 33.21
N THR A 340 11.25 -8.19 32.43
CA THR A 340 11.90 -7.89 31.15
C THR A 340 11.26 -8.72 30.03
N GLY A 341 11.49 -8.35 28.78
CA GLY A 341 10.90 -8.97 27.60
C GLY A 341 9.42 -8.65 27.41
N TRP A 342 8.69 -9.54 26.75
CA TRP A 342 7.26 -9.36 26.49
C TRP A 342 6.41 -9.44 27.77
N LEU A 343 5.43 -8.55 27.87
CA LEU A 343 4.41 -8.48 28.89
C LEU A 343 3.04 -8.32 28.22
N GLN A 344 2.06 -9.12 28.63
CA GLN A 344 0.68 -8.96 28.24
C GLN A 344 -0.14 -8.46 29.44
N GLU A 345 -0.84 -7.35 29.26
CA GLU A 345 -1.77 -6.80 30.25
C GLU A 345 -3.14 -6.64 29.58
N GLY A 346 -4.10 -7.47 29.99
CA GLY A 346 -5.38 -7.61 29.28
C GLY A 346 -5.15 -8.08 27.83
N SER A 347 -5.63 -7.30 26.86
CA SER A 347 -5.42 -7.55 25.43
C SER A 347 -4.20 -6.83 24.84
N THR A 348 -3.48 -6.03 25.65
CA THR A 348 -2.39 -5.19 25.19
C THR A 348 -1.04 -5.82 25.49
N TRP A 349 -0.15 -5.81 24.49
CA TRP A 349 1.23 -6.28 24.65
C TRP A 349 2.19 -5.11 24.80
N TYR A 350 3.20 -5.28 25.64
CA TYR A 350 4.31 -4.36 25.88
C TYR A 350 5.62 -5.12 25.78
N TYR A 351 6.71 -4.40 25.48
CA TYR A 351 8.05 -4.97 25.54
C TYR A 351 8.89 -4.17 26.53
N LEU A 352 9.42 -4.84 27.55
CA LEU A 352 10.31 -4.27 28.55
C LEU A 352 11.75 -4.63 28.15
N GLU A 353 12.59 -3.63 27.94
CA GLU A 353 13.99 -3.85 27.56
C GLU A 353 14.77 -4.58 28.67
N SER A 354 16.02 -4.96 28.41
CA SER A 354 16.86 -5.65 29.40
C SER A 354 17.12 -4.82 30.66
N ASN A 355 17.04 -3.49 30.56
CA ASN A 355 17.08 -2.57 31.69
C ASN A 355 15.73 -2.43 32.43
N GLY A 356 14.66 -3.08 31.94
CA GLY A 356 13.30 -3.06 32.47
C GLY A 356 12.41 -1.93 31.95
N ALA A 357 12.95 -0.96 31.21
CA ALA A 357 12.17 0.15 30.68
C ALA A 357 11.27 -0.32 29.54
N ALA A 358 10.02 0.14 29.52
CA ALA A 358 9.09 -0.11 28.43
C ALA A 358 9.58 0.54 27.14
N LYS A 359 9.72 -0.26 26.09
CA LYS A 359 10.10 0.18 24.76
C LYS A 359 8.98 1.00 24.12
N VAL A 360 9.37 2.09 23.47
CA VAL A 360 8.54 2.87 22.55
C VAL A 360 9.21 2.95 21.17
N GLY A 361 8.42 3.10 20.13
CA GLY A 361 8.85 3.11 18.73
C GLY A 361 9.24 1.73 18.20
N TRP A 362 10.16 1.73 17.24
CA TRP A 362 10.62 0.50 16.57
C TRP A 362 11.38 -0.44 17.51
N LEU A 363 11.06 -1.73 17.40
CA LEU A 363 11.74 -2.83 18.07
C LEU A 363 12.08 -3.91 17.05
N GLN A 364 13.34 -4.34 17.01
CA GLN A 364 13.82 -5.45 16.20
C GLN A 364 14.15 -6.63 17.12
N LEU A 365 13.59 -7.80 16.85
CA LEU A 365 13.93 -9.06 17.53
C LEU A 365 14.18 -10.14 16.48
N GLY A 366 15.46 -10.48 16.26
CA GLY A 366 15.86 -11.33 15.12
C GLY A 366 15.43 -10.68 13.80
N ASP A 367 14.78 -11.45 12.93
CA ASP A 367 14.27 -10.97 11.63
C ASP A 367 12.94 -10.21 11.71
N LYS A 368 12.31 -10.16 12.89
CA LYS A 368 11.00 -9.54 13.07
C LYS A 368 11.12 -8.10 13.59
N LYS A 369 10.32 -7.21 13.00
CA LYS A 369 10.12 -5.84 13.45
C LYS A 369 8.76 -5.67 14.11
N TYR A 370 8.72 -4.91 15.18
CA TYR A 370 7.53 -4.53 15.93
C TYR A 370 7.53 -3.02 16.10
N TYR A 371 6.36 -2.46 16.38
CA TYR A 371 6.24 -1.05 16.75
C TYR A 371 5.46 -0.94 18.05
N LEU A 372 6.06 -0.28 19.03
CA LEU A 372 5.43 0.04 20.30
C LEU A 372 5.00 1.51 20.24
N GLU A 373 3.72 1.77 20.40
CA GLU A 373 3.16 3.12 20.36
C GLU A 373 3.71 3.98 21.51
N SER A 374 3.40 5.27 21.53
CA SER A 374 3.93 6.21 22.54
C SER A 374 3.55 5.86 23.98
N ASN A 375 2.45 5.13 24.17
CA ASN A 375 2.02 4.59 25.45
C ASN A 375 2.68 3.24 25.82
N GLY A 376 3.51 2.68 24.92
CA GLY A 376 4.18 1.39 25.04
C GLY A 376 3.41 0.20 24.44
N ALA A 377 2.17 0.40 24.01
CA ALA A 377 1.33 -0.67 23.46
C ALA A 377 1.87 -1.15 22.12
N MET A 378 1.97 -2.46 21.93
CA MET A 378 2.38 -3.06 20.68
C MET A 378 1.30 -2.87 19.62
N LYS A 379 1.70 -2.32 18.47
CA LYS A 379 0.81 -2.10 17.35
C LYS A 379 0.49 -3.40 16.62
N THR A 380 -0.79 -3.60 16.35
CA THR A 380 -1.28 -4.55 15.35
C THR A 380 -2.06 -3.80 14.26
N GLY A 381 -2.20 -4.42 13.08
CA GLY A 381 -2.86 -3.83 11.92
C GLY A 381 -2.08 -2.66 11.31
N TRP A 382 -2.80 -1.72 10.70
CA TRP A 382 -2.21 -0.58 10.01
C TRP A 382 -1.65 0.48 10.96
N LEU A 383 -0.48 1.03 10.60
CA LEU A 383 0.17 2.16 11.25
C LEU A 383 0.65 3.16 10.19
N GLN A 384 0.33 4.44 10.38
CA GLN A 384 0.84 5.54 9.55
C GLN A 384 1.95 6.27 10.31
N LEU A 385 3.12 6.46 9.69
CA LEU A 385 4.23 7.25 10.22
C LEU A 385 4.73 8.20 9.12
N GLY A 386 4.39 9.48 9.23
CA GLY A 386 4.60 10.45 8.13
C GLY A 386 3.86 10.00 6.88
N ASP A 387 4.55 9.97 5.74
CA ASP A 387 3.98 9.54 4.45
C ASP A 387 3.97 8.01 4.26
N LYS A 388 4.56 7.25 5.19
CA LYS A 388 4.70 5.79 5.08
C LYS A 388 3.66 5.07 5.92
N LYS A 389 3.15 3.97 5.37
CA LYS A 389 2.17 3.11 6.03
C LYS A 389 2.73 1.70 6.20
N TYR A 390 2.58 1.11 7.37
CA TYR A 390 3.08 -0.21 7.73
C TYR A 390 1.93 -1.08 8.21
N TYR A 391 2.04 -2.39 8.03
CA TYR A 391 1.08 -3.34 8.57
C TYR A 391 1.77 -4.33 9.50
N PHE A 392 1.19 -4.51 10.69
CA PHE A 392 1.62 -5.47 11.69
C PHE A 392 0.56 -6.57 11.80
N ASP A 393 0.96 -7.83 11.83
CA ASP A 393 0.02 -8.94 11.98
C ASP A 393 -0.58 -9.02 13.39
N SER A 394 -1.39 -10.05 13.65
CA SER A 394 -2.03 -10.27 14.95
C SER A 394 -1.04 -10.51 16.09
N ASN A 395 0.19 -10.93 15.77
CA ASN A 395 1.29 -11.10 16.72
C ASN A 395 2.17 -9.84 16.80
N GLY A 396 1.78 -8.76 16.13
CA GLY A 396 2.50 -7.49 16.07
C GLY A 396 3.75 -7.49 15.20
N ALA A 397 4.00 -8.56 14.43
CA ALA A 397 5.15 -8.60 13.53
C ALA A 397 4.82 -7.82 12.25
N MET A 398 5.72 -6.91 11.87
CA MET A 398 5.61 -6.13 10.64
C MET A 398 5.69 -7.05 9.44
N LYS A 399 4.74 -6.89 8.51
CA LYS A 399 4.72 -7.63 7.26
C LYS A 399 5.55 -6.93 6.19
N THR A 400 6.13 -7.73 5.30
CA THR A 400 6.81 -7.34 4.06
C THR A 400 6.27 -8.22 2.92
N GLY A 401 6.48 -7.80 1.67
CA GLY A 401 5.99 -8.48 0.47
C GLY A 401 4.48 -8.38 0.27
N TRP A 402 3.90 -9.39 -0.37
CA TRP A 402 2.48 -9.45 -0.66
C TRP A 402 1.63 -9.62 0.60
N LEU A 403 0.62 -8.78 0.76
CA LEU A 403 -0.35 -8.82 1.85
C LEU A 403 -1.76 -8.78 1.28
N GLN A 404 -2.60 -9.75 1.66
CA GLN A 404 -4.01 -9.78 1.28
C GLN A 404 -4.89 -9.59 2.52
N LEU A 405 -5.80 -8.62 2.44
CA LEU A 405 -6.78 -8.28 3.48
C LEU A 405 -8.17 -8.21 2.85
N GLY A 406 -8.96 -9.27 3.03
CA GLY A 406 -10.22 -9.44 2.29
C GLY A 406 -9.98 -9.43 0.77
N ASP A 407 -10.74 -8.60 0.06
CA ASP A 407 -10.66 -8.45 -1.40
C ASP A 407 -9.50 -7.54 -1.87
N LYS A 408 -8.78 -6.91 -0.93
CA LYS A 408 -7.71 -5.97 -1.26
C LYS A 408 -6.34 -6.63 -1.09
N LYS A 409 -5.48 -6.41 -2.09
CA LYS A 409 -4.06 -6.79 -2.05
C LYS A 409 -3.19 -5.55 -1.91
N TYR A 410 -2.12 -5.68 -1.18
CA TYR A 410 -1.10 -4.67 -0.90
C TYR A 410 0.26 -5.28 -1.15
N TYR A 411 1.25 -4.44 -1.44
CA TYR A 411 2.64 -4.84 -1.46
C TYR A 411 3.41 -3.96 -0.47
N LEU A 412 4.01 -4.60 0.52
CA LEU A 412 4.85 -3.94 1.51
C LEU A 412 6.31 -4.12 1.07
N GLU A 413 7.03 -3.03 0.91
CA GLU A 413 8.42 -3.05 0.48
C GLU A 413 9.31 -3.73 1.53
N SER A 414 10.59 -3.96 1.23
CA SER A 414 11.53 -4.61 2.15
C SER A 414 11.70 -3.85 3.48
N ASN A 415 11.49 -2.53 3.47
CA ASN A 415 11.45 -1.69 4.66
C ASN A 415 10.10 -1.74 5.42
N GLY A 416 9.11 -2.46 4.90
CA GLY A 416 7.75 -2.60 5.44
C GLY A 416 6.74 -1.56 4.97
N ALA A 417 7.16 -0.52 4.26
CA ALA A 417 6.26 0.53 3.79
C ALA A 417 5.34 0.01 2.68
N ALA A 418 4.06 0.34 2.75
CA ALA A 418 3.10 0.01 1.70
C ALA A 418 3.40 0.78 0.43
N LYS A 419 3.50 0.06 -0.68
CA LYS A 419 3.76 0.64 -1.98
C LYS A 419 2.57 1.44 -2.47
N ILE A 420 2.85 2.64 -2.97
CA ILE A 420 1.91 3.51 -3.69
C ILE A 420 2.45 3.70 -5.11
N GLY A 421 1.53 3.78 -6.08
CA GLY A 421 1.83 3.96 -7.48
C GLY A 421 2.41 2.71 -8.15
N TRP A 422 3.29 2.92 -9.12
CA TRP A 422 3.87 1.86 -9.93
C TRP A 422 4.85 0.99 -9.16
N LEU A 423 4.71 -0.33 -9.33
CA LEU A 423 5.65 -1.35 -8.86
C LEU A 423 5.99 -2.29 -10.02
N GLN A 424 7.26 -2.59 -10.21
CA GLN A 424 7.73 -3.60 -11.15
C GLN A 424 8.43 -4.73 -10.40
N LEU A 425 7.99 -5.97 -10.66
CA LEU A 425 8.56 -7.20 -10.11
C LEU A 425 8.88 -8.14 -11.27
N GLY A 426 10.15 -8.17 -11.68
CA GLY A 426 10.55 -8.82 -12.94
C GLY A 426 9.86 -8.18 -14.14
N ASP A 427 9.22 -9.01 -14.98
CA ASP A 427 8.49 -8.55 -16.17
C ASP A 427 7.06 -8.06 -15.87
N LYS A 428 6.60 -8.17 -14.61
CA LYS A 428 5.24 -7.81 -14.20
C LYS A 428 5.20 -6.41 -13.61
N LYS A 429 4.25 -5.59 -14.07
CA LYS A 429 3.96 -4.27 -13.52
C LYS A 429 2.61 -4.26 -12.81
N TYR A 430 2.56 -3.56 -11.69
CA TYR A 430 1.40 -3.39 -10.83
C TYR A 430 1.22 -1.90 -10.52
N TYR A 431 0.00 -1.52 -10.13
CA TYR A 431 -0.28 -0.18 -9.65
C TYR A 431 -1.05 -0.24 -8.33
N PHE A 432 -0.62 0.55 -7.35
CA PHE A 432 -1.25 0.69 -6.04
C PHE A 432 -1.81 2.10 -5.89
N ASP A 433 -3.03 2.22 -5.40
CA ASP A 433 -3.68 3.51 -5.18
C ASP A 433 -3.04 4.28 -4.00
N SER A 434 -3.56 5.49 -3.72
CA SER A 434 -3.06 6.34 -2.63
C SER A 434 -3.23 5.73 -1.23
N ASN A 435 -4.07 4.70 -1.07
CA ASN A 435 -4.21 3.94 0.17
C ASN A 435 -3.33 2.69 0.20
N GLY A 436 -2.53 2.46 -0.86
CA GLY A 436 -1.67 1.32 -1.06
C GLY A 436 -2.39 0.07 -1.57
N ALA A 437 -3.66 0.15 -1.96
CA ALA A 437 -4.40 -1.00 -2.46
C ALA A 437 -4.14 -1.21 -3.96
N MET A 438 -3.84 -2.45 -4.34
CA MET A 438 -3.56 -2.83 -5.72
C MET A 438 -4.79 -2.63 -6.61
N LYS A 439 -4.58 -2.06 -7.80
CA LYS A 439 -5.63 -1.88 -8.81
C LYS A 439 -5.72 -3.11 -9.72
N THR A 440 -6.96 -3.47 -10.03
CA THR A 440 -7.34 -4.43 -11.06
C THR A 440 -8.32 -3.75 -12.04
N GLY A 441 -8.48 -4.31 -13.23
CA GLY A 441 -9.32 -3.76 -14.29
C GLY A 441 -8.75 -2.47 -14.90
N TRP A 442 -9.64 -1.64 -15.43
CA TRP A 442 -9.29 -0.37 -16.05
C TRP A 442 -8.89 0.70 -15.02
N LEU A 443 -7.79 1.39 -15.30
CA LEU A 443 -7.30 2.51 -14.52
C LEU A 443 -6.87 3.66 -15.43
N GLN A 444 -7.30 4.88 -15.12
CA GLN A 444 -6.91 6.07 -15.87
C GLN A 444 -5.88 6.90 -15.08
N LEU A 445 -4.75 7.22 -15.69
CA LEU A 445 -3.65 7.99 -15.09
C LEU A 445 -3.09 8.98 -16.13
N GLY A 446 -3.07 10.27 -15.80
CA GLY A 446 -2.47 11.30 -16.67
C GLY A 446 -3.04 11.32 -18.09
N GLY A 447 -4.35 11.08 -18.24
CA GLY A 447 -5.02 11.01 -19.55
C GLY A 447 -4.88 9.68 -20.30
N LYS A 448 -4.01 8.76 -19.85
CA LYS A 448 -3.84 7.42 -20.41
C LYS A 448 -4.67 6.39 -19.64
N LYS A 449 -5.13 5.34 -20.33
CA LYS A 449 -5.83 4.19 -19.71
C LYS A 449 -4.94 2.96 -19.72
N TYR A 450 -4.94 2.22 -18.62
CA TYR A 450 -4.20 0.98 -18.42
C TYR A 450 -5.17 -0.09 -17.98
N TYR A 451 -4.88 -1.35 -18.30
CA TYR A 451 -5.66 -2.49 -17.82
C TYR A 451 -4.78 -3.43 -17.01
N PHE A 452 -5.27 -3.78 -15.83
CA PHE A 452 -4.66 -4.74 -14.93
C PHE A 452 -5.56 -5.98 -14.84
N ASP A 453 -5.00 -7.17 -14.94
CA ASP A 453 -5.77 -8.42 -14.82
C ASP A 453 -6.28 -8.66 -13.38
N SER A 454 -6.95 -9.79 -13.15
CA SER A 454 -7.46 -10.17 -11.82
C SER A 454 -6.37 -10.39 -10.77
N ASN A 455 -5.12 -10.61 -11.21
CA ASN A 455 -3.94 -10.70 -10.34
C ASN A 455 -3.23 -9.34 -10.20
N GLY A 456 -3.77 -8.29 -10.80
CA GLY A 456 -3.22 -6.93 -10.79
C GLY A 456 -2.04 -6.72 -11.73
N VAL A 457 -1.77 -7.65 -12.65
CA VAL A 457 -0.68 -7.50 -13.61
C VAL A 457 -1.16 -6.64 -14.76
N MET A 458 -0.41 -5.58 -15.06
CA MET A 458 -0.66 -4.72 -16.20
C MET A 458 -0.51 -5.50 -17.50
N LYS A 459 -1.49 -5.39 -18.39
CA LYS A 459 -1.45 -6.02 -19.71
C LYS A 459 -0.79 -5.09 -20.74
N THR A 460 -0.14 -5.71 -21.73
CA THR A 460 0.43 -5.07 -22.93
C THR A 460 0.02 -5.91 -24.15
N GLY A 461 0.07 -5.32 -25.35
CA GLY A 461 -0.35 -5.93 -26.60
C GLY A 461 -1.87 -6.07 -26.73
N TRP A 462 -2.30 -7.08 -27.48
CA TRP A 462 -3.73 -7.35 -27.71
C TRP A 462 -4.44 -7.78 -26.42
N LEU A 463 -5.57 -7.12 -26.15
CA LEU A 463 -6.45 -7.43 -25.02
C LEU A 463 -7.87 -7.59 -25.54
N GLN A 464 -8.49 -8.74 -25.24
CA GLN A 464 -9.89 -9.00 -25.55
C GLN A 464 -10.70 -9.11 -24.26
N LEU A 465 -11.79 -8.34 -24.17
CA LEU A 465 -12.73 -8.30 -23.06
C LEU A 465 -14.15 -8.48 -23.62
N GLY A 466 -14.66 -9.71 -23.60
CA GLY A 466 -15.88 -10.06 -24.31
C GLY A 466 -15.72 -9.85 -25.83
N ASP A 467 -16.65 -9.13 -26.44
CA ASP A 467 -16.63 -8.79 -27.88
C ASP A 467 -15.73 -7.61 -28.21
N LYS A 468 -15.19 -6.92 -27.20
CA LYS A 468 -14.37 -5.73 -27.36
C LYS A 468 -12.89 -6.09 -27.39
N LYS A 469 -12.17 -5.54 -28.37
CA LYS A 469 -10.72 -5.66 -28.49
C LYS A 469 -10.06 -4.31 -28.26
N TYR A 470 -8.91 -4.35 -27.61
CA TYR A 470 -8.06 -3.21 -27.28
C TYR A 470 -6.62 -3.58 -27.65
N TYR A 471 -5.80 -2.56 -27.87
CA TYR A 471 -4.35 -2.73 -27.96
C TYR A 471 -3.68 -1.85 -26.92
N LEU A 472 -2.92 -2.47 -26.04
CA LEU A 472 -2.15 -1.77 -25.02
C LEU A 472 -0.70 -1.66 -25.51
N GLU A 473 -0.17 -0.45 -25.56
CA GLU A 473 1.18 -0.20 -26.02
C GLU A 473 2.22 -0.78 -25.05
N SER A 474 3.51 -0.68 -25.38
CA SER A 474 4.59 -1.25 -24.56
C SER A 474 4.69 -0.61 -23.16
N ASP A 475 4.24 0.65 -23.02
CA ASP A 475 4.10 1.32 -21.74
C ASP A 475 2.81 0.92 -20.98
N GLY A 476 1.94 0.12 -21.60
CA GLY A 476 0.66 -0.35 -21.08
C GLY A 476 -0.53 0.56 -21.39
N ALA A 477 -0.31 1.71 -22.03
CA ALA A 477 -1.38 2.62 -22.37
C ALA A 477 -2.28 2.08 -23.49
N ALA A 478 -3.59 2.20 -23.35
CA ALA A 478 -4.52 1.82 -24.39
C ALA A 478 -4.40 2.76 -25.60
N LYS A 479 -4.19 2.18 -26.78
CA LYS A 479 -4.07 2.91 -28.03
C LYS A 479 -5.40 3.58 -28.39
N VAL A 480 -5.30 4.80 -28.88
CA VAL A 480 -6.38 5.55 -29.54
C VAL A 480 -5.89 5.98 -30.92
N GLY A 481 -6.79 6.00 -31.89
CA GLY A 481 -6.53 6.29 -33.31
C GLY A 481 -5.89 5.11 -34.06
N TRP A 482 -5.24 5.43 -35.17
CA TRP A 482 -4.59 4.45 -36.04
C TRP A 482 -3.41 3.75 -35.36
N LEU A 483 -3.28 2.46 -35.62
CA LEU A 483 -2.16 1.61 -35.23
C LEU A 483 -1.80 0.67 -36.38
N GLN A 484 -0.52 0.60 -36.71
CA GLN A 484 0.02 -0.41 -37.62
C GLN A 484 0.70 -1.52 -36.81
N VAL A 485 0.30 -2.77 -37.05
CA VAL A 485 0.96 -3.96 -36.50
C VAL A 485 1.43 -4.81 -37.67
N GLY A 486 2.74 -4.88 -37.87
CA GLY A 486 3.32 -5.45 -39.09
C GLY A 486 2.92 -4.63 -40.32
N THR A 487 2.25 -5.24 -41.29
CA THR A 487 1.72 -4.56 -42.48
C THR A 487 0.24 -4.18 -42.34
N THR A 488 -0.39 -4.51 -41.21
CA THR A 488 -1.84 -4.41 -41.03
C THR A 488 -2.22 -3.19 -40.21
N TRP A 489 -3.20 -2.43 -40.70
CA TRP A 489 -3.72 -1.24 -40.02
C TRP A 489 -5.02 -1.54 -39.27
N TYR A 490 -5.10 -0.98 -38.06
CA TYR A 490 -6.26 -1.02 -37.17
C TYR A 490 -6.57 0.39 -36.70
N TYR A 491 -7.80 0.62 -36.25
CA TYR A 491 -8.20 1.88 -35.64
C TYR A 491 -8.84 1.64 -34.27
N PHE A 492 -8.44 2.43 -33.27
CA PHE A 492 -9.01 2.38 -31.94
C PHE A 492 -9.76 3.69 -31.64
N GLN A 493 -11.00 3.59 -31.18
CA GLN A 493 -11.83 4.74 -30.84
C GLN A 493 -11.27 5.48 -29.62
N SER A 494 -11.82 6.66 -29.30
CA SER A 494 -11.43 7.44 -28.11
C SER A 494 -11.62 6.70 -26.78
N THR A 495 -12.50 5.70 -26.75
CA THR A 495 -12.68 4.79 -25.61
C THR A 495 -11.55 3.77 -25.46
N GLY A 496 -10.74 3.58 -26.50
CA GLY A 496 -9.72 2.54 -26.65
C GLY A 496 -10.22 1.29 -27.38
N GLU A 497 -11.50 1.22 -27.73
CA GLU A 497 -12.12 0.06 -28.39
C GLU A 497 -11.75 0.00 -29.87
N MET A 498 -11.35 -1.17 -30.36
CA MET A 498 -11.04 -1.39 -31.77
C MET A 498 -12.29 -1.22 -32.63
N LYS A 499 -12.19 -0.42 -33.69
CA LYS A 499 -13.27 -0.17 -34.65
C LYS A 499 -13.32 -1.28 -35.70
N THR A 500 -14.54 -1.74 -36.00
CA THR A 500 -14.88 -2.58 -37.17
C THR A 500 -15.94 -1.89 -38.02
N GLY A 501 -16.06 -2.26 -39.29
CA GLY A 501 -16.93 -1.65 -40.28
C GLY A 501 -16.46 -0.28 -40.75
N TRP A 502 -17.40 0.55 -41.23
CA TRP A 502 -17.12 1.90 -41.73
C TRP A 502 -16.61 2.84 -40.63
N LEU A 503 -15.51 3.52 -40.90
CA LEU A 503 -14.91 4.56 -40.07
C LEU A 503 -14.86 5.86 -40.87
N GLN A 504 -15.34 6.96 -40.28
CA GLN A 504 -15.16 8.29 -40.82
C GLN A 504 -14.13 9.04 -39.99
N GLU A 505 -13.08 9.55 -40.64
CA GLU A 505 -12.08 10.43 -40.04
C GLU A 505 -12.00 11.71 -40.87
N GLY A 506 -12.52 12.80 -40.31
CA GLY A 506 -12.75 14.04 -41.07
C GLY A 506 -13.71 13.82 -42.23
N ALA A 507 -13.28 14.16 -43.45
CA ALA A 507 -14.06 13.93 -44.67
C ALA A 507 -13.83 12.54 -45.30
N THR A 508 -12.86 11.78 -44.79
CA THR A 508 -12.43 10.52 -45.41
C THR A 508 -13.09 9.32 -44.75
N TRP A 509 -13.55 8.38 -45.57
CA TRP A 509 -14.10 7.11 -45.11
C TRP A 509 -13.10 5.98 -45.30
N TYR A 510 -13.07 5.06 -44.35
CA TYR A 510 -12.27 3.84 -44.36
C TYR A 510 -13.15 2.66 -43.99
N TYR A 511 -12.74 1.45 -44.36
CA TYR A 511 -13.44 0.24 -43.95
C TYR A 511 -12.50 -0.72 -43.22
N LEU A 512 -12.88 -1.09 -42.00
CA LEU A 512 -12.20 -2.07 -41.18
C LEU A 512 -13.04 -3.36 -41.23
N ASP A 513 -12.45 -4.51 -41.51
CA ASP A 513 -13.22 -5.77 -41.54
C ASP A 513 -13.65 -6.25 -40.14
N SER A 514 -14.25 -7.43 -40.05
CA SER A 514 -14.69 -8.02 -38.78
C SER A 514 -13.55 -8.31 -37.81
N ASN A 515 -12.31 -8.41 -38.29
CA ASN A 515 -11.10 -8.54 -37.48
C ASN A 515 -10.46 -7.17 -37.16
N GLY A 516 -11.05 -6.07 -37.63
CA GLY A 516 -10.53 -4.71 -37.46
C GLY A 516 -9.46 -4.33 -38.47
N VAL A 517 -9.21 -5.16 -39.48
CA VAL A 517 -8.18 -4.91 -40.50
C VAL A 517 -8.69 -3.92 -41.52
N MET A 518 -7.95 -2.84 -41.74
CA MET A 518 -8.24 -1.86 -42.78
C MET A 518 -8.13 -2.51 -44.16
N LYS A 519 -9.18 -2.36 -44.97
CA LYS A 519 -9.24 -2.86 -46.34
C LYS A 519 -8.74 -1.81 -47.34
N THR A 520 -8.12 -2.30 -48.40
CA THR A 520 -7.69 -1.56 -49.59
C THR A 520 -8.16 -2.30 -50.84
N GLY A 521 -8.21 -1.62 -51.98
CA GLY A 521 -8.70 -2.13 -53.26
C GLY A 521 -10.23 -2.30 -53.31
N TRP A 522 -10.67 -3.26 -54.11
CA TRP A 522 -12.09 -3.58 -54.26
C TRP A 522 -12.68 -4.15 -52.96
N LEU A 523 -13.79 -3.58 -52.52
CA LEU A 523 -14.58 -4.07 -51.39
C LEU A 523 -16.01 -4.32 -51.82
N GLN A 524 -16.52 -5.52 -51.53
CA GLN A 524 -17.91 -5.89 -51.78
C GLN A 524 -18.64 -6.12 -50.45
N LEU A 525 -19.75 -5.41 -50.25
CA LEU A 525 -20.62 -5.52 -49.08
C LEU A 525 -22.05 -5.77 -49.56
N GLY A 526 -22.48 -7.04 -49.55
CA GLY A 526 -23.72 -7.46 -50.22
C GLY A 526 -23.66 -7.20 -51.73
N ASP A 527 -24.69 -6.54 -52.26
CA ASP A 527 -24.78 -6.17 -53.69
C ASP A 527 -24.01 -4.89 -54.04
N LYS A 528 -23.44 -4.22 -53.03
CA LYS A 528 -22.74 -2.94 -53.21
C LYS A 528 -21.24 -3.15 -53.31
N LYS A 529 -20.62 -2.44 -54.25
CA LYS A 529 -19.16 -2.41 -54.43
C LYS A 529 -18.61 -1.03 -54.14
N TYR A 530 -17.45 -1.01 -53.51
CA TYR A 530 -16.68 0.18 -53.14
C TYR A 530 -15.25 -0.03 -53.58
N TYR A 531 -14.50 1.06 -53.65
CA TYR A 531 -13.05 1.00 -53.85
C TYR A 531 -12.35 1.82 -52.78
N LEU A 532 -11.38 1.20 -52.13
CA LEU A 532 -10.54 1.80 -51.11
C LEU A 532 -9.16 1.98 -51.73
N GLU A 533 -8.62 3.18 -51.69
CA GLU A 533 -7.29 3.46 -52.23
C GLU A 533 -6.20 2.74 -51.41
N SER A 534 -4.94 2.84 -51.84
CA SER A 534 -3.83 2.15 -51.17
C SER A 534 -3.60 2.59 -49.73
N ASN A 535 -4.02 3.82 -49.38
CA ASN A 535 -4.04 4.35 -48.01
C ASN A 535 -5.34 4.00 -47.25
N GLY A 536 -6.26 3.24 -47.85
CA GLY A 536 -7.55 2.84 -47.27
C GLY A 536 -8.68 3.85 -47.47
N ALA A 537 -8.42 5.03 -48.04
CA ALA A 537 -9.44 6.04 -48.27
C ALA A 537 -10.47 5.56 -49.29
N MET A 538 -11.75 5.68 -48.98
CA MET A 538 -12.84 5.31 -49.88
C MET A 538 -12.91 6.28 -51.05
N LYS A 539 -12.87 5.75 -52.27
CA LYS A 539 -12.96 6.53 -53.49
C LYS A 539 -14.38 7.00 -53.76
N THR A 540 -14.51 8.25 -54.17
CA THR A 540 -15.70 8.82 -54.82
C THR A 540 -15.31 9.42 -56.18
N GLY A 541 -16.29 9.58 -57.07
CA GLY A 541 -16.11 10.06 -58.43
C GLY A 541 -15.41 9.04 -59.34
N TRP A 542 -14.73 9.56 -60.38
CA TRP A 542 -14.06 8.75 -61.39
C TRP A 542 -12.83 8.01 -60.85
N LEU A 543 -12.66 6.76 -61.29
CA LEU A 543 -11.48 5.94 -61.05
C LEU A 543 -11.19 5.06 -62.27
N GLN A 544 -9.94 5.02 -62.70
CA GLN A 544 -9.47 4.06 -63.70
C GLN A 544 -8.78 2.89 -63.01
N VAL A 545 -9.20 1.66 -63.32
CA VAL A 545 -8.55 0.43 -62.84
C VAL A 545 -8.23 -0.43 -64.06
N GLY A 546 -6.94 -0.59 -64.37
CA GLY A 546 -6.50 -1.16 -65.63
C GLY A 546 -6.91 -0.29 -66.81
N THR A 547 -7.58 -0.86 -67.81
CA THR A 547 -8.09 -0.12 -68.99
C THR A 547 -9.53 0.36 -68.82
N ALA A 548 -10.21 0.00 -67.73
CA ALA A 548 -11.62 0.29 -67.51
C ALA A 548 -11.81 1.50 -66.58
N TRP A 549 -12.78 2.34 -66.91
CA TRP A 549 -13.23 3.44 -66.07
C TRP A 549 -14.44 3.04 -65.24
N TYR A 550 -14.47 3.50 -63.99
CA TYR A 550 -15.55 3.29 -63.03
C TYR A 550 -15.95 4.63 -62.42
N TYR A 551 -17.17 4.72 -61.93
CA TYR A 551 -17.65 5.88 -61.18
C TYR A 551 -18.21 5.45 -59.84
N PHE A 552 -17.75 6.10 -58.77
CA PHE A 552 -18.23 5.89 -57.41
C PHE A 552 -19.06 7.10 -56.99
N GLN A 553 -20.26 6.85 -56.48
CA GLN A 553 -21.19 7.91 -56.06
C GLN A 553 -20.69 8.63 -54.80
N GLY A 554 -21.40 9.67 -54.35
CA GLY A 554 -21.00 10.44 -53.15
C GLY A 554 -20.96 9.61 -51.86
N ASN A 555 -21.70 8.52 -51.79
CA ASN A 555 -21.66 7.52 -50.71
C ASN A 555 -20.61 6.41 -50.94
N GLY A 556 -19.78 6.52 -51.98
CA GLY A 556 -18.75 5.55 -52.35
C GLY A 556 -19.24 4.32 -53.10
N GLU A 557 -20.53 4.18 -53.36
CA GLU A 557 -21.06 3.03 -54.09
C GLU A 557 -20.72 3.12 -55.58
N MET A 558 -20.16 2.04 -56.13
CA MET A 558 -19.87 1.90 -57.55
C MET A 558 -21.17 1.97 -58.36
N LYS A 559 -21.20 2.82 -59.39
CA LYS A 559 -22.36 2.99 -60.26
C LYS A 559 -22.43 1.87 -61.30
N THR A 560 -23.65 1.40 -61.55
CA THR A 560 -24.05 0.59 -62.71
C THR A 560 -25.23 1.26 -63.42
N GLY A 561 -25.45 0.96 -64.69
CA GLY A 561 -26.44 1.58 -65.56
C GLY A 561 -26.13 3.04 -65.91
N TRP A 562 -27.17 3.79 -66.29
CA TRP A 562 -27.09 5.19 -66.69
C TRP A 562 -26.64 6.12 -65.56
N LEU A 563 -25.78 7.08 -65.89
CA LEU A 563 -25.35 8.16 -65.01
C LEU A 563 -25.19 9.46 -65.81
N GLN A 564 -25.74 10.56 -65.29
CA GLN A 564 -25.46 11.89 -65.78
C GLN A 564 -24.43 12.59 -64.89
N VAL A 565 -23.36 13.12 -65.49
CA VAL A 565 -22.35 13.94 -64.82
C VAL A 565 -22.27 15.27 -65.54
N GLY A 566 -22.74 16.35 -64.89
CA GLY A 566 -22.97 17.63 -65.56
C GLY A 566 -24.08 17.50 -66.60
N THR A 567 -23.80 17.82 -67.86
CA THR A 567 -24.73 17.66 -69.00
C THR A 567 -24.54 16.34 -69.74
N THR A 568 -23.49 15.57 -69.42
CA THR A 568 -23.07 14.40 -70.18
C THR A 568 -23.60 13.11 -69.59
N TRP A 569 -24.11 12.22 -70.44
CA TRP A 569 -24.58 10.90 -70.06
C TRP A 569 -23.54 9.82 -70.31
N TYR A 570 -23.43 8.89 -69.37
CA TYR A 570 -22.56 7.72 -69.40
C TYR A 570 -23.38 6.48 -69.06
N TYR A 571 -22.90 5.32 -69.45
CA TYR A 571 -23.46 4.03 -69.03
C TYR A 571 -22.39 3.13 -68.44
N PHE A 572 -22.67 2.54 -67.29
CA PHE A 572 -21.78 1.60 -66.61
C PHE A 572 -22.38 0.19 -66.69
N GLN A 573 -21.61 -0.77 -67.18
CA GLN A 573 -22.07 -2.14 -67.33
C GLN A 573 -22.32 -2.83 -65.97
N GLY A 574 -22.86 -4.05 -65.97
CA GLY A 574 -23.16 -4.78 -64.72
C GLY A 574 -21.94 -5.04 -63.82
N ASN A 575 -20.73 -5.09 -64.39
CA ASN A 575 -19.48 -5.17 -63.64
C ASN A 575 -18.94 -3.81 -63.17
N GLY A 576 -19.62 -2.71 -63.50
CA GLY A 576 -19.25 -1.33 -63.20
C GLY A 576 -18.35 -0.64 -64.22
N ALA A 577 -17.89 -1.34 -65.27
CA ALA A 577 -17.04 -0.73 -66.28
C ALA A 577 -17.85 0.19 -67.21
N MET A 578 -17.37 1.42 -67.40
CA MET A 578 -17.93 2.40 -68.32
C MET A 578 -17.99 1.83 -69.75
N LYS A 579 -19.13 2.01 -70.40
CA LYS A 579 -19.39 1.55 -71.76
C LYS A 579 -18.82 2.53 -72.78
N THR A 580 -18.17 1.99 -73.80
CA THR A 580 -17.86 2.67 -75.06
C THR A 580 -18.45 1.87 -76.22
N GLY A 581 -18.66 2.51 -77.37
CA GLY A 581 -19.32 1.94 -78.54
C GLY A 581 -20.82 1.69 -78.32
N TRP A 582 -21.36 0.73 -79.07
CA TRP A 582 -22.79 0.41 -79.07
C TRP A 582 -23.25 -0.33 -77.81
N LEU A 583 -24.40 0.07 -77.28
CA LEU A 583 -25.15 -0.60 -76.22
C LEU A 583 -26.58 -0.85 -76.72
N GLU A 584 -27.05 -2.09 -76.61
CA GLU A 584 -28.47 -2.39 -76.75
C GLU A 584 -29.07 -2.60 -75.37
N GLU A 585 -30.11 -1.85 -75.03
CA GLU A 585 -30.82 -1.96 -73.76
C GLU A 585 -32.32 -1.72 -73.99
N ASN A 586 -33.16 -2.67 -73.54
CA ASN A 586 -34.63 -2.61 -73.67
C ASN A 586 -35.11 -2.39 -75.12
N GLY A 587 -34.43 -2.98 -76.11
CA GLY A 587 -34.76 -2.85 -77.53
C GLY A 587 -34.40 -1.50 -78.16
N LYS A 588 -33.67 -0.63 -77.43
CA LYS A 588 -33.11 0.62 -77.93
C LYS A 588 -31.60 0.52 -78.03
N VAL A 589 -31.05 1.15 -79.06
CA VAL A 589 -29.60 1.15 -79.34
C VAL A 589 -29.04 2.53 -79.03
N TYR A 590 -27.96 2.57 -78.25
CA TYR A 590 -27.27 3.77 -77.81
C TYR A 590 -25.80 3.70 -78.22
N TYR A 591 -25.23 4.81 -78.67
CA TYR A 591 -23.81 4.90 -79.01
C TYR A 591 -23.07 5.74 -77.97
N PHE A 592 -21.95 5.21 -77.47
CA PHE A 592 -21.03 5.91 -76.59
C PHE A 592 -19.69 6.11 -77.30
N ASP A 593 -19.15 7.32 -77.28
CA ASP A 593 -17.87 7.60 -77.90
C ASP A 593 -16.68 6.96 -77.12
N THR A 594 -15.46 7.25 -77.56
CA THR A 594 -14.22 6.74 -76.91
C THR A 594 -14.05 7.23 -75.47
N ASN A 595 -14.71 8.34 -75.08
CA ASN A 595 -14.72 8.87 -73.72
C ASN A 595 -15.89 8.33 -72.89
N GLY A 596 -16.71 7.44 -73.46
CA GLY A 596 -17.91 6.89 -72.84
C GLY A 596 -19.08 7.87 -72.79
N THR A 597 -19.02 8.96 -73.55
CA THR A 597 -20.10 9.94 -73.65
C THR A 597 -21.18 9.42 -74.58
N TRP A 598 -22.41 9.39 -74.11
CA TRP A 598 -23.58 9.06 -74.92
C TRP A 598 -23.82 10.14 -76.00
N ILE A 599 -23.97 9.70 -77.24
CA ILE A 599 -24.34 10.54 -78.37
C ILE A 599 -25.82 10.29 -78.69
N GLU A 600 -26.65 11.31 -78.45
CA GLU A 600 -28.09 11.27 -78.74
C GLU A 600 -28.32 11.39 -80.26
N ASN A 601 -29.07 10.44 -80.84
CA ASN A 601 -29.36 10.34 -82.27
C ASN A 601 -28.13 10.51 -83.18
N PRO A 602 -27.36 9.43 -83.48
CA PRO A 602 -26.25 9.55 -84.43
C PRO A 602 -26.80 10.11 -85.74
N VAL A 603 -26.34 11.31 -86.15
CA VAL A 603 -26.95 12.20 -87.17
C VAL A 603 -26.97 11.60 -88.59
N ILE A 604 -26.56 10.34 -88.71
CA ILE A 604 -26.41 9.55 -89.92
C ILE A 604 -27.64 8.70 -90.27
N PHE A 605 -28.63 8.64 -89.37
CA PHE A 605 -29.86 7.87 -89.59
C PHE A 605 -30.60 8.35 -90.84
N GLY A 606 -30.91 7.43 -91.76
CA GLY A 606 -31.56 7.70 -93.03
C GLY A 606 -30.66 8.29 -94.12
N LYS A 607 -29.39 8.59 -93.84
CA LYS A 607 -28.41 9.06 -94.84
C LYS A 607 -28.00 7.92 -95.76
N THR A 608 -27.82 8.22 -97.05
CA THR A 608 -27.29 7.25 -98.02
C THR A 608 -25.80 7.41 -98.16
N ILE A 609 -25.04 6.37 -97.83
CA ILE A 609 -23.57 6.41 -97.81
C ILE A 609 -23.03 5.39 -98.78
N ILE A 610 -22.20 5.86 -99.71
CA ILE A 610 -21.41 4.95 -100.54
C ILE A 610 -20.13 4.61 -99.81
N VAL A 611 -19.89 3.33 -99.64
CA VAL A 611 -18.59 2.80 -99.24
C VAL A 611 -17.97 2.14 -100.45
N ASP A 612 -16.81 2.66 -100.86
CA ASP A 612 -16.08 2.23 -102.04
C ASP A 612 -14.76 1.55 -101.64
N PRO A 613 -14.74 0.22 -101.50
CA PRO A 613 -13.47 -0.48 -101.37
C PRO A 613 -12.67 -0.34 -102.68
N GLY A 614 -11.52 0.34 -102.62
CA GLY A 614 -10.62 0.52 -103.75
C GLY A 614 -10.24 -0.79 -104.44
N HIS A 615 -9.97 -0.71 -105.75
CA HIS A 615 -9.55 -1.86 -106.58
C HIS A 615 -10.56 -3.03 -106.59
N GLY A 616 -10.18 -4.22 -107.07
CA GLY A 616 -11.01 -5.43 -107.06
C GLY A 616 -10.89 -6.29 -108.33
N GLY A 617 -11.15 -7.60 -108.21
CA GLY A 617 -11.04 -8.54 -109.32
C GLY A 617 -9.59 -8.62 -109.84
N TYR A 618 -9.40 -8.33 -111.13
CA TYR A 618 -8.07 -8.32 -111.74
C TYR A 618 -7.21 -7.10 -111.35
N ASP A 619 -7.82 -6.02 -110.87
CA ASP A 619 -7.12 -4.86 -110.35
C ASP A 619 -6.75 -5.12 -108.89
N SER A 620 -5.47 -5.43 -108.65
CA SER A 620 -4.95 -5.73 -107.31
C SER A 620 -4.80 -4.49 -106.42
N GLY A 621 -4.75 -3.30 -107.02
CA GLY A 621 -4.04 -2.17 -106.41
C GLY A 621 -2.58 -2.52 -106.12
N THR A 622 -2.06 -1.97 -105.03
CA THR A 622 -0.72 -2.30 -104.53
C THR A 622 -0.64 -3.76 -104.09
N LEU A 623 0.42 -4.46 -104.50
CA LEU A 623 0.77 -5.82 -104.06
C LEU A 623 2.16 -5.82 -103.41
N TYR A 624 2.26 -6.31 -102.18
CA TYR A 624 3.55 -6.47 -101.50
C TYR A 624 3.53 -7.73 -100.60
N GLU A 625 4.45 -8.67 -100.85
CA GLU A 625 4.54 -9.99 -100.17
C GLU A 625 3.20 -10.76 -100.12
N ASN A 626 2.53 -10.92 -101.27
CA ASN A 626 1.23 -11.61 -101.40
C ASN A 626 0.05 -10.98 -100.63
N ILE A 627 0.23 -9.79 -100.08
CA ILE A 627 -0.86 -9.00 -99.48
C ILE A 627 -1.31 -7.97 -100.51
N TYR A 628 -2.61 -7.95 -100.78
CA TYR A 628 -3.23 -7.10 -101.79
C TYR A 628 -3.98 -5.95 -101.13
N GLU A 629 -3.79 -4.73 -101.65
CA GLU A 629 -4.57 -3.55 -101.26
C GLU A 629 -6.08 -3.81 -101.37
N LYS A 630 -6.53 -4.42 -102.48
CA LYS A 630 -7.95 -4.77 -102.68
C LYS A 630 -8.55 -5.62 -101.56
N THR A 631 -7.74 -6.44 -100.87
CA THR A 631 -8.21 -7.29 -99.78
C THR A 631 -8.41 -6.48 -98.50
N ILE A 632 -7.43 -5.64 -98.14
CA ILE A 632 -7.51 -4.78 -96.95
C ILE A 632 -8.63 -3.75 -97.12
N ALA A 633 -8.69 -3.09 -98.28
CA ALA A 633 -9.74 -2.13 -98.61
C ALA A 633 -11.15 -2.74 -98.48
N LEU A 634 -11.34 -3.97 -98.97
CA LEU A 634 -12.62 -4.69 -98.83
C LEU A 634 -12.95 -4.99 -97.36
N GLN A 635 -11.98 -5.46 -96.59
CA GLN A 635 -12.19 -5.79 -95.18
C GLN A 635 -12.57 -4.57 -94.34
N VAL A 636 -11.86 -3.45 -94.52
CA VAL A 636 -12.17 -2.18 -93.85
C VAL A 636 -13.53 -1.65 -94.33
N GLY A 637 -13.80 -1.69 -95.64
CA GLY A 637 -15.08 -1.25 -96.19
C GLY A 637 -16.28 -2.05 -95.68
N LEU A 638 -16.15 -3.38 -95.54
CA LEU A 638 -17.22 -4.22 -94.96
C LEU A 638 -17.47 -3.89 -93.48
N LYS A 639 -16.41 -3.63 -92.70
CA LYS A 639 -16.55 -3.19 -91.30
C LYS A 639 -17.23 -1.83 -91.21
N LEU A 640 -16.85 -0.90 -92.08
CA LEU A 640 -17.45 0.43 -92.17
C LEU A 640 -18.94 0.35 -92.56
N LYS A 641 -19.29 -0.53 -93.51
CA LYS A 641 -20.67 -0.83 -93.86
C LYS A 641 -21.48 -1.28 -92.65
N SER A 642 -20.96 -2.21 -91.86
CA SER A 642 -21.65 -2.69 -90.65
C SER A 642 -21.92 -1.56 -89.67
N LEU A 643 -20.96 -0.66 -89.43
CA LEU A 643 -21.12 0.48 -88.53
C LEU A 643 -22.17 1.48 -89.02
N TYR A 644 -22.13 1.85 -90.29
CA TYR A 644 -23.13 2.75 -90.88
C TYR A 644 -24.54 2.13 -90.86
N ALA A 645 -24.67 0.85 -91.22
CA ALA A 645 -25.96 0.16 -91.23
C ALA A 645 -26.56 0.03 -89.81
N GLN A 646 -25.73 -0.27 -88.80
CA GLN A 646 -26.15 -0.31 -87.39
C GLN A 646 -26.62 1.07 -86.90
N SER A 647 -26.18 2.15 -87.54
CA SER A 647 -26.60 3.52 -87.24
C SER A 647 -27.84 3.97 -88.00
N GLY A 648 -28.46 3.06 -88.77
CA GLY A 648 -29.65 3.33 -89.58
C GLY A 648 -29.38 4.09 -90.88
N ALA A 649 -28.13 4.15 -91.35
CA ALA A 649 -27.81 4.67 -92.67
C ALA A 649 -28.13 3.64 -93.76
N ASN A 650 -28.53 4.13 -94.94
CA ASN A 650 -28.66 3.33 -96.15
C ASN A 650 -27.29 3.16 -96.80
N VAL A 651 -26.64 2.02 -96.59
CA VAL A 651 -25.28 1.80 -97.08
C VAL A 651 -25.27 1.06 -98.40
N VAL A 652 -24.63 1.66 -99.41
CA VAL A 652 -24.42 1.04 -100.72
C VAL A 652 -22.92 0.81 -100.91
N MET A 653 -22.54 -0.44 -101.16
CA MET A 653 -21.17 -0.79 -101.47
C MET A 653 -20.96 -0.75 -102.98
N THR A 654 -19.87 -0.17 -103.48
CA THR A 654 -19.52 -0.31 -104.91
C THR A 654 -19.17 -1.76 -105.24
N ARG A 655 -18.54 -2.47 -104.30
CA ARG A 655 -18.36 -3.93 -104.31
C ARG A 655 -18.42 -4.52 -102.90
N ALA A 656 -19.09 -5.67 -102.76
CA ALA A 656 -19.16 -6.42 -101.50
C ALA A 656 -18.29 -7.70 -101.51
N THR A 657 -17.71 -8.05 -102.66
CA THR A 657 -16.82 -9.20 -102.88
C THR A 657 -15.62 -8.76 -103.74
N ASP A 658 -14.71 -9.69 -104.04
CA ASP A 658 -13.54 -9.41 -104.89
C ASP A 658 -13.90 -9.40 -106.39
N ILE A 659 -14.61 -8.35 -106.81
CA ILE A 659 -14.99 -8.11 -108.21
C ILE A 659 -14.43 -6.76 -108.69
N PHE A 660 -14.10 -6.69 -109.97
CA PHE A 660 -13.67 -5.44 -110.60
C PHE A 660 -14.89 -4.56 -110.91
N ILE A 661 -14.84 -3.30 -110.47
CA ILE A 661 -15.84 -2.26 -110.80
C ILE A 661 -15.11 -1.11 -111.51
N PRO A 662 -15.45 -0.79 -112.77
CA PRO A 662 -14.89 0.35 -113.50
C PRO A 662 -15.03 1.66 -112.73
N LEU A 663 -14.07 2.58 -112.87
CA LEU A 663 -14.10 3.86 -112.14
C LEU A 663 -15.35 4.70 -112.45
N GLU A 664 -15.82 4.68 -113.70
CA GLU A 664 -17.07 5.32 -114.13
C GLU A 664 -18.29 4.73 -113.41
N ASP A 665 -18.29 3.41 -113.22
CA ASP A 665 -19.39 2.69 -112.57
C ASP A 665 -19.46 2.99 -111.08
N ARG A 666 -18.31 3.18 -110.41
CA ARG A 666 -18.26 3.61 -109.00
C ARG A 666 -18.95 4.97 -108.80
N VAL A 667 -18.70 5.90 -109.72
CA VAL A 667 -19.34 7.23 -109.72
C VAL A 667 -20.83 7.13 -110.08
N ARG A 668 -21.18 6.29 -111.07
CA ARG A 668 -22.58 6.03 -111.43
C ARG A 668 -23.38 5.47 -110.26
N ILE A 669 -22.85 4.47 -109.54
CA ILE A 669 -23.48 3.88 -108.35
C ILE A 669 -23.76 4.96 -107.30
N SER A 670 -22.81 5.87 -107.07
CA SER A 670 -22.98 6.99 -106.13
C SER A 670 -24.15 7.90 -106.52
N ASN A 671 -24.19 8.30 -107.79
CA ASN A 671 -25.20 9.23 -108.30
C ASN A 671 -26.60 8.60 -108.36
N GLU A 672 -26.72 7.36 -108.85
CA GLU A 672 -28.00 6.64 -108.97
C GLU A 672 -28.65 6.40 -107.61
N ASN A 673 -27.84 6.19 -106.56
CA ASN A 673 -28.32 6.00 -105.20
C ASN A 673 -28.49 7.32 -104.43
N LYS A 674 -28.27 8.48 -105.07
CA LYS A 674 -28.43 9.82 -104.47
C LYS A 674 -27.67 9.94 -103.13
N ALA A 675 -26.41 9.52 -103.15
CA ALA A 675 -25.62 9.47 -101.94
C ALA A 675 -25.47 10.85 -101.26
N ASP A 676 -25.55 10.86 -99.93
CA ASP A 676 -25.23 12.02 -99.11
C ASP A 676 -23.71 12.25 -99.04
N ILE A 677 -22.92 11.16 -99.01
CA ILE A 677 -21.45 11.19 -99.08
C ILE A 677 -20.91 9.94 -99.80
N PHE A 678 -19.68 10.04 -100.31
CA PHE A 678 -18.94 8.92 -100.91
C PHE A 678 -17.59 8.74 -100.20
N VAL A 679 -17.36 7.56 -99.63
CA VAL A 679 -16.13 7.23 -98.88
C VAL A 679 -15.40 6.09 -99.57
N SER A 680 -14.28 6.41 -100.21
CA SER A 680 -13.39 5.42 -100.80
C SER A 680 -12.27 5.03 -99.84
N VAL A 681 -11.96 3.74 -99.76
CA VAL A 681 -10.95 3.19 -98.85
C VAL A 681 -9.84 2.55 -99.66
N HIS A 682 -8.61 3.01 -99.43
CA HIS A 682 -7.39 2.59 -100.13
C HIS A 682 -6.23 2.36 -99.16
N VAL A 683 -5.16 1.77 -99.69
CA VAL A 683 -3.90 1.58 -98.97
C VAL A 683 -2.76 2.11 -99.85
N ASN A 684 -1.99 3.03 -99.30
CA ASN A 684 -0.96 3.75 -100.03
C ASN A 684 0.26 2.86 -100.32
N SER A 685 1.10 3.32 -101.24
CA SER A 685 2.39 2.73 -101.53
C SER A 685 3.42 3.81 -101.88
N ALA A 686 4.70 3.50 -101.64
CA ALA A 686 5.81 4.38 -101.97
C ALA A 686 7.06 3.55 -102.25
N ASP A 687 7.95 4.06 -103.11
CA ASP A 687 9.26 3.46 -103.41
C ASP A 687 10.12 3.31 -102.14
N ALA A 688 9.98 4.26 -101.21
CA ALA A 688 10.63 4.19 -99.91
C ALA A 688 9.77 3.35 -98.93
N THR A 689 10.32 2.23 -98.45
CA THR A 689 9.69 1.36 -97.44
C THR A 689 9.53 2.02 -96.06
N ALA A 690 10.09 3.21 -95.87
CA ALA A 690 9.96 4.03 -94.66
C ALA A 690 8.76 5.00 -94.68
N ALA A 691 8.04 5.13 -95.80
CA ALA A 691 6.82 5.94 -95.83
C ALA A 691 5.80 5.37 -94.83
N GLU A 692 5.18 6.23 -94.04
CA GLU A 692 4.19 5.83 -93.03
C GLU A 692 3.16 6.93 -92.81
N GLY A 693 1.98 6.55 -92.29
CA GLY A 693 0.92 7.44 -91.86
C GLY A 693 -0.33 7.42 -92.74
N ILE A 694 -1.36 8.11 -92.27
CA ILE A 694 -2.69 8.15 -92.88
C ILE A 694 -2.90 9.52 -93.52
N GLU A 695 -3.45 9.53 -94.74
CA GLU A 695 -3.92 10.74 -95.42
C GLU A 695 -5.34 10.57 -95.94
N THR A 696 -6.10 11.65 -95.98
CA THR A 696 -7.44 11.69 -96.58
C THR A 696 -7.43 12.67 -97.74
N LEU A 697 -7.84 12.21 -98.91
CA LEU A 697 -7.78 12.93 -100.17
C LEU A 697 -9.17 13.49 -100.50
N TYR A 698 -9.19 14.72 -101.00
CA TYR A 698 -10.40 15.39 -101.51
C TYR A 698 -10.06 16.16 -102.78
N ASN A 699 -11.07 16.72 -103.46
CA ASN A 699 -10.86 17.54 -104.65
C ASN A 699 -11.34 18.99 -104.39
N SER A 700 -10.41 19.94 -104.40
CA SER A 700 -10.68 21.37 -104.21
C SER A 700 -11.49 22.00 -105.36
N GLN A 701 -11.46 21.38 -106.54
CA GLN A 701 -12.21 21.78 -107.75
C GLN A 701 -13.59 21.10 -107.84
N HIS A 702 -13.96 20.28 -106.86
CA HIS A 702 -15.27 19.62 -106.81
C HIS A 702 -16.41 20.62 -106.60
N LEU A 703 -17.61 20.34 -107.14
CA LEU A 703 -18.80 21.19 -106.95
C LEU A 703 -19.19 21.36 -105.48
N LYS A 704 -18.84 20.37 -104.64
CA LYS A 704 -19.03 20.33 -103.18
C LYS A 704 -17.70 20.28 -102.43
N SER A 705 -16.71 21.05 -102.86
CA SER A 705 -15.35 20.99 -102.31
C SER A 705 -15.26 21.37 -100.83
N LYS A 706 -16.12 22.28 -100.35
CA LYS A 706 -16.19 22.67 -98.94
C LYS A 706 -16.71 21.52 -98.07
N GLU A 707 -17.76 20.85 -98.52
CA GLU A 707 -18.35 19.69 -97.86
C GLU A 707 -17.38 18.52 -97.84
N ALA A 708 -16.71 18.25 -98.97
CA ALA A 708 -15.69 17.20 -99.07
C ALA A 708 -14.49 17.48 -98.17
N LEU A 709 -14.04 18.74 -98.08
CA LEU A 709 -12.96 19.15 -97.16
C LEU A 709 -13.36 18.98 -95.70
N ASN A 710 -14.57 19.38 -95.32
CA ASN A 710 -15.08 19.21 -93.95
C ASN A 710 -15.17 17.74 -93.57
N LEU A 711 -15.71 16.90 -94.46
CA LEU A 711 -15.77 15.45 -94.28
C LEU A 711 -14.37 14.84 -94.15
N ALA A 712 -13.46 15.17 -95.08
CA ALA A 712 -12.09 14.68 -95.06
C ALA A 712 -11.36 15.09 -93.77
N THR A 713 -11.57 16.32 -93.30
CA THR A 713 -10.95 16.83 -92.07
C THR A 713 -11.47 16.10 -90.83
N ALA A 714 -12.79 15.90 -90.73
CA ALA A 714 -13.37 15.18 -89.61
C ALA A 714 -12.90 13.71 -89.57
N VAL A 715 -12.88 13.03 -90.72
CA VAL A 715 -12.38 11.66 -90.88
C VAL A 715 -10.89 11.57 -90.55
N GLN A 716 -10.06 12.48 -91.07
CA GLN A 716 -8.63 12.53 -90.77
C GLN A 716 -8.39 12.70 -89.26
N ASN A 717 -9.05 13.67 -88.63
CA ASN A 717 -8.88 13.92 -87.20
C ASN A 717 -9.25 12.71 -86.34
N ALA A 718 -10.37 12.04 -86.65
CA ALA A 718 -10.77 10.82 -85.94
C ALA A 718 -9.78 9.67 -86.15
N LEU A 719 -9.30 9.47 -87.39
CA LEU A 719 -8.29 8.46 -87.72
C LEU A 719 -7.01 8.67 -86.91
N ILE A 720 -6.46 9.88 -86.89
CA ILE A 720 -5.23 10.17 -86.15
C ILE A 720 -5.43 10.02 -84.64
N LYS A 721 -6.54 10.56 -84.11
CA LYS A 721 -6.87 10.47 -82.68
C LYS A 721 -6.94 9.02 -82.19
N ASN A 722 -7.59 8.14 -82.95
CA ASN A 722 -7.90 6.79 -82.49
C ASN A 722 -6.81 5.76 -82.85
N THR A 723 -6.08 5.96 -83.94
CA THR A 723 -5.03 5.02 -84.37
C THR A 723 -3.65 5.38 -83.82
N GLY A 724 -3.42 6.65 -83.47
CA GLY A 724 -2.09 7.17 -83.17
C GLY A 724 -1.13 7.13 -84.37
N ALA A 725 -1.65 6.96 -85.60
CA ALA A 725 -0.83 6.94 -86.81
C ALA A 725 -0.24 8.34 -87.09
N LYS A 726 0.84 8.37 -87.87
CA LYS A 726 1.44 9.63 -88.32
C LYS A 726 0.45 10.39 -89.20
N ASP A 727 0.18 11.65 -88.85
CA ASP A 727 -0.74 12.51 -89.59
C ASP A 727 -0.08 13.05 -90.86
N ARG A 728 -0.56 12.60 -92.02
CA ARG A 728 -0.14 13.11 -93.33
C ARG A 728 -1.09 14.16 -93.90
N ARG A 729 -2.08 14.57 -93.09
CA ARG A 729 -3.08 15.62 -93.32
C ARG A 729 -4.04 15.30 -94.46
N VAL A 730 -5.02 16.18 -94.60
CA VAL A 730 -5.93 16.19 -95.76
C VAL A 730 -5.18 16.76 -96.97
N LYS A 731 -5.34 16.14 -98.15
CA LYS A 731 -4.63 16.54 -99.38
C LYS A 731 -5.56 16.74 -100.57
N ASP A 732 -5.29 17.78 -101.35
CA ASP A 732 -6.01 18.07 -102.59
C ASP A 732 -5.51 17.20 -103.75
N ARG A 733 -6.43 16.51 -104.42
CA ARG A 733 -6.20 15.53 -105.50
C ARG A 733 -7.29 15.61 -106.58
N PRO A 734 -7.32 16.67 -107.39
CA PRO A 734 -8.32 16.86 -108.44
C PRO A 734 -8.23 15.86 -109.60
N ASP A 735 -7.12 15.12 -109.68
CA ASP A 735 -6.82 14.14 -110.73
C ASP A 735 -7.56 12.80 -110.56
N LEU A 736 -7.95 12.45 -109.33
CA LEU A 736 -8.53 11.16 -109.01
C LEU A 736 -9.98 11.02 -109.48
N ARG A 737 -10.25 9.99 -110.29
CA ARG A 737 -11.52 9.83 -111.03
C ARG A 737 -12.76 9.85 -110.14
N VAL A 738 -12.75 9.13 -109.01
CA VAL A 738 -13.90 9.05 -108.09
C VAL A 738 -14.15 10.35 -107.31
N LEU A 739 -13.18 11.27 -107.29
CA LEU A 739 -13.26 12.57 -106.63
C LEU A 739 -13.65 13.71 -107.59
N LYS A 740 -13.86 13.42 -108.88
CA LYS A 740 -14.19 14.45 -109.89
C LYS A 740 -15.61 14.97 -109.74
N ALA A 741 -15.84 16.17 -110.31
CA ALA A 741 -17.06 16.96 -110.18
C ALA A 741 -18.37 16.26 -110.59
N ASP A 742 -18.28 15.19 -111.38
CA ASP A 742 -19.42 14.40 -111.81
C ASP A 742 -19.87 13.35 -110.79
N ASN A 743 -19.15 13.15 -109.67
CA ASN A 743 -19.66 12.45 -108.48
C ASN A 743 -20.42 13.44 -107.59
N ILE A 744 -21.75 13.44 -107.63
CA ILE A 744 -22.58 14.53 -107.08
C ILE A 744 -22.48 14.61 -105.54
N ALA A 745 -22.24 13.48 -104.87
CA ALA A 745 -22.02 13.42 -103.42
C ALA A 745 -20.61 13.93 -103.07
N PRO A 746 -20.40 14.63 -101.94
CA PRO A 746 -19.05 14.97 -101.46
C PRO A 746 -18.18 13.71 -101.35
N PRO A 747 -17.13 13.56 -102.18
CA PRO A 747 -16.34 12.35 -102.20
C PRO A 747 -15.01 12.55 -101.45
N ILE A 748 -14.63 11.54 -100.66
CA ILE A 748 -13.30 11.44 -100.05
C ILE A 748 -12.67 10.10 -100.37
N LEU A 749 -11.34 10.05 -100.36
CA LEU A 749 -10.56 8.82 -100.46
C LEU A 749 -9.59 8.75 -99.28
N VAL A 750 -9.71 7.71 -98.48
CA VAL A 750 -8.89 7.49 -97.28
C VAL A 750 -7.76 6.53 -97.61
N GLU A 751 -6.52 7.01 -97.50
CA GLU A 751 -5.32 6.19 -97.57
C GLU A 751 -4.96 5.73 -96.15
N THR A 752 -5.24 4.47 -95.86
CA THR A 752 -5.24 3.94 -94.48
C THR A 752 -3.86 3.63 -93.89
N GLY A 753 -2.80 3.80 -94.68
CA GLY A 753 -1.40 3.50 -94.34
C GLY A 753 -0.61 3.05 -95.57
N PHE A 754 0.68 2.76 -95.45
CA PHE A 754 1.55 2.31 -96.55
C PHE A 754 1.79 0.80 -96.52
N LEU A 755 1.34 0.10 -97.57
CA LEU A 755 1.53 -1.35 -97.66
C LEU A 755 3.01 -1.76 -97.78
N THR A 756 3.84 -0.88 -98.35
CA THR A 756 5.28 -1.09 -98.53
C THR A 756 6.08 -0.99 -97.22
N ASN A 757 5.48 -0.46 -96.14
CA ASN A 757 6.09 -0.37 -94.83
C ASN A 757 5.77 -1.60 -93.99
N SER A 758 6.79 -2.34 -93.55
CA SER A 758 6.59 -3.60 -92.79
C SER A 758 5.82 -3.41 -91.48
N ASN A 759 6.05 -2.31 -90.76
CA ASN A 759 5.36 -2.04 -89.49
C ASN A 759 3.89 -1.69 -89.71
N GLU A 760 3.59 -0.91 -90.76
CA GLU A 760 2.21 -0.58 -91.09
C GLU A 760 1.48 -1.78 -91.67
N ARG A 761 2.13 -2.61 -92.49
CA ARG A 761 1.54 -3.83 -93.05
C ARG A 761 1.04 -4.81 -92.00
N VAL A 762 1.81 -5.01 -90.92
CA VAL A 762 1.39 -5.85 -89.77
C VAL A 762 0.13 -5.29 -89.12
N LYS A 763 0.01 -3.96 -89.01
CA LYS A 763 -1.20 -3.32 -88.48
C LYS A 763 -2.36 -3.43 -89.47
N LEU A 764 -2.15 -3.08 -90.75
CA LEU A 764 -3.17 -3.06 -91.80
C LEU A 764 -3.82 -4.43 -92.05
N THR A 765 -3.10 -5.52 -91.79
CA THR A 765 -3.60 -6.90 -91.87
C THR A 765 -4.22 -7.42 -90.58
N ALA A 766 -4.06 -6.70 -89.46
CA ALA A 766 -4.62 -7.10 -88.18
C ALA A 766 -6.08 -6.66 -88.05
N ASP A 767 -6.99 -7.62 -87.81
CA ASP A 767 -8.42 -7.37 -87.68
C ASP A 767 -8.75 -6.26 -86.66
N LYS A 768 -8.04 -6.25 -85.52
CA LYS A 768 -8.20 -5.22 -84.47
C LYS A 768 -7.92 -3.81 -85.00
N TYR A 769 -6.86 -3.62 -85.78
CA TYR A 769 -6.51 -2.31 -86.31
C TYR A 769 -7.47 -1.89 -87.44
N GLN A 770 -7.90 -2.84 -88.28
CA GLN A 770 -8.94 -2.60 -89.28
C GLN A 770 -10.27 -2.16 -88.64
N ASN A 771 -10.64 -2.73 -87.49
CA ASN A 771 -11.81 -2.27 -86.72
C ASN A 771 -11.60 -0.83 -86.23
N VAL A 772 -10.40 -0.46 -85.75
CA VAL A 772 -10.10 0.93 -85.37
C VAL A 772 -10.18 1.87 -86.57
N LEU A 773 -9.64 1.49 -87.73
CA LEU A 773 -9.72 2.29 -88.96
C LEU A 773 -11.17 2.53 -89.37
N ALA A 774 -11.97 1.47 -89.48
CA ALA A 774 -13.39 1.57 -89.83
C ALA A 774 -14.17 2.41 -88.79
N GLN A 775 -13.94 2.18 -87.49
CA GLN A 775 -14.57 2.95 -86.43
C GLN A 775 -14.20 4.43 -86.50
N SER A 776 -12.95 4.75 -86.83
CA SER A 776 -12.49 6.13 -86.91
C SER A 776 -13.08 6.87 -88.11
N VAL A 777 -13.19 6.20 -89.27
CA VAL A 777 -13.88 6.76 -90.44
C VAL A 777 -15.36 6.99 -90.13
N PHE A 778 -15.99 6.04 -89.44
CA PHE A 778 -17.37 6.16 -88.98
C PHE A 778 -17.56 7.34 -88.03
N GLU A 779 -16.74 7.48 -86.99
CA GLU A 779 -16.80 8.58 -86.02
C GLU A 779 -16.55 9.95 -86.66
N GLY A 780 -15.57 10.05 -87.55
CA GLY A 780 -15.34 11.29 -88.31
C GLY A 780 -16.53 11.66 -89.19
N THR A 781 -17.21 10.66 -89.73
CA THR A 781 -18.44 10.86 -90.51
C THR A 781 -19.62 11.29 -89.64
N LEU A 782 -19.79 10.70 -88.46
CA LEU A 782 -20.76 11.18 -87.47
C LEU A 782 -20.50 12.64 -87.12
N GLN A 783 -19.24 12.99 -86.85
CA GLN A 783 -18.85 14.38 -86.55
C GLN A 783 -19.15 15.31 -87.72
N TYR A 784 -18.94 14.88 -88.97
CA TYR A 784 -19.28 15.66 -90.15
C TYR A 784 -20.78 15.95 -90.23
N PHE A 785 -21.64 14.95 -90.03
CA PHE A 785 -23.09 15.16 -90.09
C PHE A 785 -23.66 15.92 -88.90
N SER A 786 -22.96 15.92 -87.75
CA SER A 786 -23.36 16.66 -86.55
C SER A 786 -23.04 18.16 -86.58
N ASN A 787 -22.22 18.62 -87.54
CA ASN A 787 -21.85 20.03 -87.72
C ASN A 787 -22.44 20.59 -89.01
#